data_AF-A0A182G2R9-F1
#
_entry.id   AF-A0A182G2R9-F1
#
_cell.length_a   1.000
_cell.length_b   1.000
_cell.length_c   1.000
_cell.angle_alpha   90.00
_cell.angle_beta   90.00
_cell.angle_gamma   90.00
#
_symmetry.space_group_name_H-M   'P 1'
#
loop_
_entity.id
_entity.type
_entity.pdbx_description
1 polymer ?
#
loop_
_entity_poly.entity_id
_entity_poly.type
_entity_poly.pdbx_seq_one_letter_code
_entity_poly.pdbx_strand_id
1 'polypeptide(L)'
;MDAQNLPYVAEYAKSNRASCKLCKNKIDKDVLRLGAMVQSAFHDGKQAQWYHEKCFFQKLRPTTEGDIAHFEGLRYEDQEQLRKKIAALGNGVVAPAASGKGKGKKRTAEQSMALKDFGVEYAASGRAVCRGCEIKILKDEVRIKKVDYTTEVGMKYGGQALWHHAECFAKLRSELGYFEKGESLPGFNNLKKEDKAKVKELLPAIKQEDVPSKKVKSEPKDEVDSAQEAIDEKLYAQQQKAFFEIRDKLKGDDMKKNDLISILSRNSQAIPEGYDACLERVCDILTFGALKPCPKCKGQYVLQKSAYMCEGNLTEWVKCLHTDTKPPRVPTKVPSEIKKAFPFLEKYKSVVSDRVIKYVPPSLSTTMKKVKKEETQKPKIKREKPPLYELQFVIIGKTATPKDELKEKILKLGGKVGTKITNTTAAIISTPDEVERMGSRMQEAKDLQIQVVPEDFLEDAKSGGALSYITSKSICDWGSDPHSRIPQDEEKSKSKKSIYTKSVPSKMTLKLKGGLAVDPDSGLEDVAHVYKKHKEVYNCVLNKVDIQTDKNSYFKMQVLVADKGNKFWFFRSWGRIGTTIGGNKVESCSTLLDAMGSFEFHFQDKTGNSWDDYRHGAFHKHAGAYYPVDIDYNDEETKTLSENSNIKSKLEPAVQDLVRMLFDVDTMKKVMLEFELDMEKMPLGKLSQKQLQSAMKVLTEISELIVNGGSNSQFIDASNRFYTLIPHNFGVETPTVLDTVEQINEKQAMLDSLTEIEIAYSFLNTAETDDKKNPLDAHYEQLKTDMETIKKDSEEFKILEQYVRNTHAETHTSYELEIAEIFKIKRKGEDRRYKPFKKLHNRKLLWHGSRLTNYVGILSHGLKIAPPEAPVTGYMFGKGIYFADMVSKSANYCCTSPSNSTGLMLLCEVALGDMIEYKQAHYVTKLPADKHSTKGVGRTQPDPKQAYVRPDGVEIPLGKGVTQDPKMMTSLLYNEYIVYDVAQVNCQYLFKMNFKYKY
;
A
#
# COMPACT_ATOMS: atom_id res chain seq x y z
N MET A 1 4.12 22.16 -4.40
CA MET A 1 4.55 21.02 -3.55
C MET A 1 4.70 21.57 -2.14
N ASP A 2 4.07 20.95 -1.13
CA ASP A 2 4.16 21.43 0.26
C ASP A 2 5.61 21.34 0.77
N ALA A 3 6.08 22.36 1.50
CA ALA A 3 7.44 22.45 2.02
C ALA A 3 7.83 21.23 2.88
N GLN A 4 6.86 20.63 3.57
CA GLN A 4 7.06 19.44 4.40
C GLN A 4 7.43 18.17 3.62
N ASN A 5 7.21 18.17 2.30
CA ASN A 5 7.45 17.01 1.43
C ASN A 5 8.77 17.06 0.67
N LEU A 6 9.50 18.18 0.75
CA LEU A 6 10.82 18.30 0.14
C LEU A 6 11.87 17.47 0.89
N PRO A 7 12.89 16.97 0.19
CA PRO A 7 13.90 16.10 0.79
C PRO A 7 14.81 16.83 1.79
N TYR A 8 14.95 18.15 1.67
CA TYR A 8 15.82 18.95 2.52
C TYR A 8 15.09 20.16 3.08
N VAL A 9 15.61 20.72 4.17
CA VAL A 9 15.10 21.94 4.81
C VAL A 9 16.27 22.81 5.26
N ALA A 10 16.12 24.13 5.23
CA ALA A 10 17.10 25.06 5.77
C ALA A 10 16.44 26.08 6.69
N GLU A 11 17.07 26.37 7.84
CA GLU A 11 16.60 27.41 8.76
C GLU A 11 17.74 27.90 9.66
N TYR A 12 17.52 29.01 10.37
CA TYR A 12 18.37 29.42 11.48
C TYR A 12 17.98 28.66 12.75
N ALA A 13 18.96 28.16 13.50
CA ALA A 13 18.71 27.34 14.67
C ALA A 13 17.97 28.12 15.78
N LYS A 14 16.75 27.70 16.11
CA LYS A 14 15.92 28.36 17.15
C LYS A 14 16.48 28.25 18.58
N SER A 15 17.33 27.24 18.82
CA SER A 15 17.99 27.00 20.11
C SER A 15 19.26 26.16 19.91
N ASN A 16 20.13 26.13 20.92
CA ASN A 16 21.36 25.32 20.97
C ASN A 16 21.13 23.83 21.33
N ARG A 17 19.88 23.35 21.25
CA ARG A 17 19.50 21.96 21.57
C ARG A 17 19.79 20.96 20.45
N ALA A 18 19.94 21.44 19.22
CA ALA A 18 20.22 20.57 18.08
C ALA A 18 21.70 20.21 18.00
N SER A 19 22.01 18.97 17.65
CA SER A 19 23.36 18.51 17.36
C SER A 19 23.49 18.09 15.90
N CYS A 20 24.64 18.40 15.30
CA CYS A 20 24.96 18.02 13.94
C CYS A 20 25.08 16.50 13.84
N LYS A 21 24.31 15.88 12.93
CA LYS A 21 24.32 14.41 12.78
C LYS A 21 25.64 13.85 12.24
N LEU A 22 26.48 14.68 11.61
CA LEU A 22 27.81 14.30 11.15
C LEU A 22 28.87 14.43 12.26
N CYS A 23 29.17 15.67 12.70
CA CYS A 23 30.27 15.93 13.63
C CYS A 23 29.89 15.81 15.12
N LYS A 24 28.61 15.56 15.43
CA LYS A 24 28.04 15.40 16.78
C LYS A 24 28.09 16.64 17.69
N ASN A 25 28.78 17.70 17.30
CA ASN A 25 28.78 18.99 18.01
C ASN A 25 27.40 19.67 18.00
N LYS A 26 27.13 20.49 19.02
CA LYS A 26 25.92 21.34 19.09
C LYS A 26 25.93 22.38 17.97
N ILE A 27 24.74 22.73 17.50
CA ILE A 27 24.51 23.82 16.55
C ILE A 27 23.98 24.99 17.37
N ASP A 28 24.73 26.09 17.44
CA ASP A 28 24.36 27.24 18.25
C ASP A 28 23.11 27.96 17.73
N LYS A 29 22.44 28.68 18.62
CA LYS A 29 21.26 29.48 18.28
C LYS A 29 21.63 30.49 17.18
N ASP A 30 20.71 30.72 16.26
CA ASP A 30 20.81 31.65 15.12
C ASP A 30 21.85 31.29 14.06
N VAL A 31 22.52 30.14 14.17
CA VAL A 31 23.40 29.62 13.11
C VAL A 31 22.57 28.93 12.02
N LEU A 32 22.93 29.15 10.75
CA LEU A 32 22.36 28.46 9.61
C LEU A 32 22.58 26.94 9.71
N ARG A 33 21.50 26.18 9.66
CA ARG A 33 21.51 24.72 9.64
C ARG A 33 20.70 24.18 8.48
N LEU A 34 21.16 23.06 7.93
CA LEU A 34 20.45 22.31 6.91
C LEU A 34 20.03 20.95 7.44
N GLY A 35 18.84 20.51 7.09
CA GLY A 35 18.24 19.27 7.52
C GLY A 35 17.95 18.34 6.35
N ALA A 36 18.19 17.04 6.52
CA ALA A 36 17.57 16.02 5.67
C ALA A 36 16.23 15.60 6.27
N MET A 37 15.17 15.64 5.47
CA MET A 37 13.83 15.20 5.88
C MET A 37 13.74 13.68 5.73
N VAL A 38 13.73 12.97 6.85
CA VAL A 38 13.69 11.50 6.89
C VAL A 38 12.45 11.03 7.60
N GLN A 39 11.86 9.92 7.15
CA GLN A 39 10.72 9.31 7.84
C GLN A 39 11.12 8.93 9.27
N SER A 40 10.33 9.39 10.23
CA SER A 40 10.47 9.03 11.64
C SER A 40 10.11 7.56 11.86
N ALA A 41 10.83 6.89 12.75
CA ALA A 41 10.47 5.54 13.17
C ALA A 41 9.39 5.53 14.26
N PHE A 42 9.13 6.68 14.92
CA PHE A 42 8.32 6.76 16.14
C PHE A 42 6.95 7.42 15.95
N HIS A 43 6.77 8.15 14.85
CA HIS A 43 5.52 8.82 14.54
C HIS A 43 5.36 8.92 13.02
N ASP A 44 4.11 8.99 12.56
CA ASP A 44 3.78 9.11 11.14
C ASP A 44 4.10 10.52 10.63
N GLY A 45 5.35 10.75 10.24
CA GLY A 45 5.83 12.03 9.74
C GLY A 45 7.33 12.05 9.49
N LYS A 46 7.78 13.10 8.78
CA LYS A 46 9.19 13.34 8.52
C LYS A 46 9.79 14.20 9.62
N GLN A 47 11.02 13.88 10.00
CA GLN A 47 11.83 14.66 10.93
C GLN A 47 13.11 15.14 10.25
N ALA A 48 13.55 16.34 10.62
CA ALA A 48 14.80 16.90 10.12
C ALA A 48 16.01 16.30 10.88
N GLN A 49 16.91 15.68 10.14
CA GLN A 49 18.27 15.40 10.63
C GLN A 49 19.14 16.62 10.38
N TRP A 50 19.43 17.39 11.43
CA TRP A 50 20.17 18.64 11.32
C TRP A 50 21.68 18.44 11.14
N TYR A 51 22.28 19.30 10.32
CA TYR A 51 23.71 19.39 10.04
C TYR A 51 24.15 20.85 10.07
N HIS A 52 25.40 21.09 10.47
CA HIS A 52 26.09 22.32 10.09
C HIS A 52 26.14 22.43 8.57
N GLU A 53 26.13 23.66 8.06
CA GLU A 53 26.19 23.95 6.63
C GLU A 53 27.34 23.21 5.92
N LYS A 54 28.57 23.30 6.46
CA LYS A 54 29.74 22.56 5.93
C LYS A 54 29.60 21.04 6.00
N CYS A 55 28.94 20.52 7.04
CA CYS A 55 28.76 19.09 7.24
C CYS A 55 27.69 18.51 6.30
N PHE A 56 26.65 19.28 6.00
CA PHE A 56 25.57 18.88 5.12
C PHE A 56 26.09 18.50 3.74
N PHE A 57 26.88 19.37 3.11
CA PHE A 57 27.47 19.18 1.79
C PHE A 57 28.60 18.13 1.75
N GLN A 58 28.97 17.51 2.87
CA GLN A 58 29.84 16.32 2.85
C GLN A 58 29.01 15.05 2.63
N LYS A 59 27.84 14.96 3.27
CA LYS A 59 26.99 13.76 3.27
C LYS A 59 25.81 13.81 2.31
N LEU A 60 25.36 14.98 1.86
CA LEU A 60 24.14 15.15 1.09
C LEU A 60 24.41 16.06 -0.11
N ARG A 61 23.61 15.88 -1.17
CA ARG A 61 23.78 16.56 -2.47
C ARG A 61 22.41 16.96 -3.04
N PRO A 62 21.82 18.09 -2.58
CA PRO A 62 20.68 18.67 -3.27
C PRO A 62 21.05 18.98 -4.73
N THR A 63 20.12 18.73 -5.65
CA THR A 63 20.34 18.97 -7.09
C THR A 63 20.01 20.42 -7.46
N THR A 64 19.02 21.00 -6.78
CA THR A 64 18.59 22.40 -6.96
C THR A 64 18.19 23.01 -5.61
N GLU A 65 18.19 24.35 -5.50
CA GLU A 65 17.54 25.04 -4.36
C GLU A 65 16.05 24.72 -4.27
N GLY A 66 15.44 24.32 -5.40
CA GLY A 66 14.11 23.73 -5.47
C GLY A 66 13.90 22.53 -4.54
N ASP A 67 14.96 21.79 -4.18
CA ASP A 67 14.87 20.62 -3.30
C ASP A 67 14.91 20.97 -1.79
N ILE A 68 15.17 22.24 -1.44
CA ILE A 68 15.31 22.71 -0.06
C ILE A 68 14.06 23.50 0.36
N ALA A 69 13.40 23.07 1.43
CA ALA A 69 12.30 23.80 2.07
C ALA A 69 12.82 25.02 2.85
N HIS A 70 12.01 26.08 2.87
CA HIS A 70 12.28 27.35 3.57
C HIS A 70 13.54 28.10 3.09
N PHE A 71 14.02 27.79 1.88
CA PHE A 71 15.19 28.45 1.30
C PHE A 71 14.98 29.96 1.13
N GLU A 72 13.75 30.36 0.81
CA GLU A 72 13.29 31.73 0.59
C GLU A 72 13.24 32.53 1.90
N GLY A 73 13.19 31.83 3.03
CA GLY A 73 13.25 32.40 4.38
C GLY A 73 14.66 32.71 4.88
N LEU A 74 15.72 32.42 4.10
CA LEU A 74 17.10 32.68 4.46
C LEU A 74 17.54 34.10 4.06
N ARG A 75 18.59 34.63 4.70
CA ARG A 75 19.24 35.88 4.26
C ARG A 75 19.75 35.72 2.83
N TYR A 76 19.73 36.82 2.08
CA TYR A 76 20.09 36.81 0.66
C TYR A 76 21.53 36.30 0.43
N GLU A 77 22.46 36.70 1.30
CA GLU A 77 23.86 36.28 1.24
C GLU A 77 24.03 34.76 1.45
N ASP A 78 23.24 34.19 2.36
CA ASP A 78 23.23 32.73 2.61
C ASP A 78 22.60 31.97 1.43
N GLN A 79 21.54 32.52 0.81
CA GLN A 79 20.96 31.95 -0.41
C GLN A 79 22.00 31.88 -1.55
N GLU A 80 22.76 32.95 -1.77
CA GLU A 80 23.82 32.98 -2.79
C GLU A 80 24.96 31.99 -2.50
N GLN A 81 25.37 31.87 -1.23
CA GLN A 81 26.39 30.90 -0.84
C GLN A 81 25.92 29.45 -1.07
N LEU A 82 24.68 29.13 -0.70
CA LEU A 82 24.11 27.81 -0.92
C LEU A 82 23.96 27.52 -2.42
N ARG A 83 23.49 28.48 -3.23
CA ARG A 83 23.45 28.35 -4.71
C ARG A 83 24.79 27.97 -5.31
N LYS A 84 25.86 28.67 -4.92
CA LYS A 84 27.22 28.38 -5.37
C LYS A 84 27.66 26.97 -4.97
N LYS A 85 27.36 26.53 -3.75
CA LYS A 85 27.68 25.17 -3.27
C LYS A 85 26.87 24.08 -3.99
N ILE A 86 25.58 24.31 -4.24
CA ILE A 86 24.72 23.39 -5.00
C ILE A 86 25.23 23.26 -6.43
N ALA A 87 25.53 24.37 -7.11
CA ALA A 87 26.08 24.34 -8.47
C ALA A 87 27.44 23.62 -8.57
N ALA A 88 28.30 23.79 -7.56
CA ALA A 88 29.62 23.14 -7.52
C ALA A 88 29.53 21.61 -7.31
N LEU A 89 28.56 21.14 -6.51
CA LEU A 89 28.45 19.73 -6.09
C LEU A 89 27.36 18.93 -6.83
N GLY A 90 26.38 19.61 -7.44
CA GLY A 90 25.18 19.02 -8.03
C GLY A 90 25.41 18.28 -9.35
N ASN A 91 26.61 18.38 -9.94
CA ASN A 91 26.87 17.76 -11.22
C ASN A 91 27.11 16.25 -11.14
N GLY A 92 27.59 15.70 -10.01
CA GLY A 92 27.75 14.24 -9.79
C GLY A 92 28.54 13.44 -10.85
N VAL A 93 29.06 14.11 -11.88
CA VAL A 93 29.69 13.55 -13.06
C VAL A 93 31.17 13.41 -12.78
N VAL A 94 31.67 12.19 -12.92
CA VAL A 94 33.10 11.90 -12.88
C VAL A 94 33.61 11.94 -14.32
N ALA A 95 34.17 13.08 -14.69
CA ALA A 95 34.84 13.28 -15.98
C ALA A 95 36.30 12.80 -15.95
N PRO A 96 36.89 12.47 -17.11
CA PRO A 96 38.32 12.15 -17.22
C PRO A 96 39.20 13.30 -16.74
N ALA A 97 40.34 13.00 -16.10
CA ALA A 97 41.35 14.01 -15.79
C ALA A 97 41.86 14.69 -17.08
N ALA A 98 41.81 16.02 -17.15
CA ALA A 98 42.24 16.78 -18.33
C ALA A 98 43.71 16.47 -18.68
N SER A 99 43.95 15.93 -19.87
CA SER A 99 45.28 15.65 -20.41
C SER A 99 45.90 16.92 -21.00
N GLY A 100 46.31 17.85 -20.13
CA GLY A 100 47.20 18.94 -20.51
C GLY A 100 48.67 18.52 -20.36
N LYS A 101 49.53 18.82 -21.35
CA LYS A 101 50.99 18.64 -21.26
C LYS A 101 51.56 19.49 -20.12
N GLY A 102 51.65 18.92 -18.92
CA GLY A 102 52.24 19.54 -17.73
C GLY A 102 51.92 18.72 -16.48
N LYS A 103 52.92 18.44 -15.64
CA LYS A 103 52.84 17.59 -14.45
C LYS A 103 51.53 17.79 -13.65
N GLY A 104 50.69 16.75 -13.66
CA GLY A 104 49.63 16.42 -12.71
C GLY A 104 48.83 17.59 -12.13
N LYS A 105 47.84 18.11 -12.87
CA LYS A 105 46.79 18.94 -12.26
C LYS A 105 45.99 18.06 -11.28
N LYS A 106 46.16 18.30 -9.98
CA LYS A 106 45.48 17.61 -8.88
C LYS A 106 43.96 17.76 -9.09
N ARG A 107 43.19 16.67 -8.94
CA ARG A 107 41.72 16.70 -9.00
C ARG A 107 41.20 17.79 -8.06
N THR A 108 40.18 18.54 -8.49
CA THR A 108 39.53 19.50 -7.59
C THR A 108 38.88 18.74 -6.42
N ALA A 109 38.61 19.45 -5.32
CA ALA A 109 37.96 18.83 -4.16
C ALA A 109 36.61 18.19 -4.53
N GLU A 110 35.86 18.82 -5.44
CA GLU A 110 34.56 18.35 -5.93
C GLU A 110 34.70 17.07 -6.77
N GLN A 111 35.68 17.01 -7.69
CA GLN A 111 35.96 15.82 -8.50
C GLN A 111 36.44 14.64 -7.64
N SER A 112 37.24 14.92 -6.60
CA SER A 112 37.67 13.90 -5.65
C SER A 112 36.51 13.38 -4.81
N MET A 113 35.56 14.24 -4.45
CA MET A 113 34.35 13.85 -3.73
C MET A 113 33.40 13.01 -4.59
N ALA A 114 33.13 13.41 -5.83
CA ALA A 114 32.26 12.66 -6.75
C ALA A 114 32.80 11.24 -7.05
N LEU A 115 34.11 11.06 -7.10
CA LEU A 115 34.71 9.72 -7.27
C LEU A 115 34.42 8.78 -6.09
N LYS A 116 34.32 9.31 -4.86
CA LYS A 116 34.04 8.50 -3.65
C LYS A 116 32.65 7.86 -3.69
N ASP A 117 31.75 8.39 -4.51
CA ASP A 117 30.42 7.84 -4.71
C ASP A 117 30.49 6.54 -5.53
N PHE A 118 31.62 6.23 -6.17
CA PHE A 118 31.83 5.01 -6.91
C PHE A 118 32.83 4.10 -6.21
N GLY A 119 32.74 2.80 -6.47
CA GLY A 119 33.74 1.86 -5.99
C GLY A 119 33.51 0.45 -6.52
N VAL A 120 34.56 -0.34 -6.52
CA VAL A 120 34.55 -1.74 -6.97
C VAL A 120 35.08 -2.65 -5.88
N GLU A 121 34.41 -3.78 -5.68
CA GLU A 121 34.79 -4.79 -4.70
C GLU A 121 34.19 -6.16 -5.06
N TYR A 122 34.63 -7.21 -4.36
CA TYR A 122 33.97 -8.51 -4.37
C TYR A 122 32.74 -8.51 -3.48
N ALA A 123 31.68 -9.16 -3.93
CA ALA A 123 30.45 -9.31 -3.16
C ALA A 123 30.66 -10.17 -1.92
N ALA A 124 30.61 -9.57 -0.72
CA ALA A 124 30.77 -10.29 0.54
C ALA A 124 29.71 -11.38 0.80
N SER A 125 28.53 -11.27 0.17
CA SER A 125 27.44 -12.27 0.26
C SER A 125 26.51 -12.18 -0.97
N GLY A 126 25.78 -13.25 -1.26
CA GLY A 126 24.77 -13.32 -2.33
C GLY A 126 23.46 -12.56 -2.06
N ARG A 127 23.46 -11.61 -1.11
CA ARG A 127 22.25 -10.85 -0.70
C ARG A 127 22.04 -9.57 -1.50
N ALA A 128 23.08 -9.05 -2.15
CA ALA A 128 22.97 -7.80 -2.91
C ALA A 128 22.24 -8.07 -4.23
N VAL A 129 21.35 -7.16 -4.63
CA VAL A 129 20.63 -7.23 -5.92
C VAL A 129 21.17 -6.15 -6.84
N CYS A 130 21.47 -6.52 -8.08
CA CYS A 130 21.92 -5.59 -9.11
C CYS A 130 20.78 -4.61 -9.47
N ARG A 131 21.03 -3.30 -9.41
CA ARG A 131 20.02 -2.28 -9.75
C ARG A 131 19.75 -2.11 -11.25
N GLY A 132 20.57 -2.71 -12.10
CA GLY A 132 20.34 -2.72 -13.55
C GLY A 132 19.42 -3.84 -14.02
N CYS A 133 19.72 -5.08 -13.59
CA CYS A 133 19.02 -6.28 -14.07
C CYS A 133 18.13 -6.97 -13.02
N GLU A 134 18.11 -6.45 -11.78
CA GLU A 134 17.30 -6.97 -10.65
C GLU A 134 17.60 -8.41 -10.20
N ILE A 135 18.70 -8.99 -10.68
CA ILE A 135 19.22 -10.31 -10.28
C ILE A 135 20.18 -10.17 -9.09
N LYS A 136 20.19 -11.14 -8.17
CA LYS A 136 21.16 -11.21 -7.08
C LYS A 136 22.59 -11.34 -7.59
N ILE A 137 23.48 -10.52 -7.04
CA ILE A 137 24.92 -10.58 -7.26
C ILE A 137 25.47 -11.68 -6.36
N LEU A 138 26.13 -12.68 -6.94
CA LEU A 138 26.62 -13.85 -6.20
C LEU A 138 27.79 -13.48 -5.29
N LYS A 139 28.04 -14.29 -4.26
CA LYS A 139 29.19 -14.11 -3.39
C LYS A 139 30.47 -14.20 -4.22
N ASP A 140 31.45 -13.36 -3.89
CA ASP A 140 32.77 -13.27 -4.53
C ASP A 140 32.73 -12.84 -6.02
N GLU A 141 31.57 -12.41 -6.54
CA GLU A 141 31.45 -11.76 -7.85
C GLU A 141 31.88 -10.28 -7.78
N VAL A 142 32.54 -9.77 -8.83
CA VAL A 142 32.92 -8.35 -8.92
C VAL A 142 31.69 -7.49 -9.11
N ARG A 143 31.52 -6.51 -8.21
CA ARG A 143 30.41 -5.57 -8.24
C ARG A 143 30.89 -4.13 -8.14
N ILE A 144 30.14 -3.24 -8.77
CA ILE A 144 30.41 -1.80 -8.76
C ILE A 144 29.25 -1.08 -8.08
N LYS A 145 29.57 -0.22 -7.10
CA LYS A 145 28.58 0.65 -6.45
C LYS A 145 28.52 2.03 -7.08
N LYS A 146 27.33 2.60 -7.08
CA LYS A 146 27.09 4.05 -7.05
C LYS A 146 26.40 4.38 -5.73
N VAL A 147 26.92 5.32 -4.96
CA VAL A 147 26.28 5.80 -3.75
C VAL A 147 25.15 6.74 -4.15
N ASP A 148 23.94 6.40 -3.75
CA ASP A 148 22.77 7.26 -3.93
C ASP A 148 22.39 7.91 -2.61
N TYR A 149 22.26 9.23 -2.64
CA TYR A 149 21.92 10.07 -1.49
C TYR A 149 20.43 10.40 -1.40
N THR A 150 19.66 10.03 -2.42
CA THR A 150 18.23 10.36 -2.56
C THR A 150 17.31 9.22 -2.13
N THR A 151 17.83 8.00 -1.92
CA THR A 151 17.03 6.89 -1.39
C THR A 151 16.69 7.10 0.08
N GLU A 152 15.67 6.42 0.59
CA GLU A 152 15.29 6.50 2.01
C GLU A 152 16.46 6.17 2.95
N VAL A 153 17.22 5.11 2.63
CA VAL A 153 18.43 4.72 3.35
C VAL A 153 19.55 5.75 3.15
N GLY A 154 19.71 6.24 1.92
CA GLY A 154 20.72 7.24 1.58
C GLY A 154 20.54 8.54 2.35
N MET A 155 19.31 9.05 2.44
CA MET A 155 18.99 10.25 3.22
C MET A 155 19.19 10.04 4.72
N LYS A 156 18.85 8.85 5.25
CA LYS A 156 18.95 8.53 6.69
C LYS A 156 20.38 8.33 7.18
N TYR A 157 21.26 7.76 6.36
CA TYR A 157 22.62 7.38 6.78
C TYR A 157 23.73 8.21 6.09
N GLY A 158 23.39 9.01 5.07
CA GLY A 158 24.33 9.80 4.29
C GLY A 158 24.97 9.00 3.16
N GLY A 159 24.14 8.30 2.39
CA GLY A 159 24.50 7.53 1.20
C GLY A 159 24.13 6.05 1.31
N GLN A 160 23.53 5.50 0.25
CA GLN A 160 23.30 4.06 0.10
C GLN A 160 24.09 3.55 -1.10
N ALA A 161 24.95 2.54 -0.88
CA ALA A 161 25.62 1.86 -1.97
C ALA A 161 24.61 1.05 -2.80
N LEU A 162 24.34 1.49 -4.03
CA LEU A 162 23.55 0.78 -5.02
C LEU A 162 24.48 -0.08 -5.88
N TRP A 163 24.38 -1.39 -5.70
CA TRP A 163 25.25 -2.36 -6.35
C TRP A 163 24.77 -2.74 -7.74
N HIS A 164 25.72 -2.96 -8.63
CA HIS A 164 25.50 -3.43 -9.99
C HIS A 164 26.52 -4.52 -10.31
N HIS A 165 26.15 -5.49 -11.14
CA HIS A 165 27.15 -6.32 -11.82
C HIS A 165 28.09 -5.39 -12.63
N ALA A 166 29.37 -5.73 -12.75
CA ALA A 166 30.34 -4.89 -13.49
C ALA A 166 29.88 -4.58 -14.92
N GLU A 167 29.33 -5.57 -15.63
CA GLU A 167 28.77 -5.42 -16.98
C GLU A 167 27.50 -4.57 -17.01
N CYS A 168 26.64 -4.70 -15.99
CA CYS A 168 25.44 -3.88 -15.86
C CYS A 168 25.80 -2.41 -15.63
N PHE A 169 26.80 -2.17 -14.78
CA PHE A 169 27.32 -0.84 -14.53
C PHE A 169 27.92 -0.24 -15.81
N ALA A 170 28.71 -1.01 -16.56
CA ALA A 170 29.31 -0.56 -17.82
C ALA A 170 28.26 -0.10 -18.84
N LYS A 171 27.15 -0.83 -18.98
CA LYS A 171 26.03 -0.45 -19.85
C LYS A 171 25.28 0.81 -19.35
N LEU A 172 25.21 1.01 -18.03
CA LEU A 172 24.51 2.15 -17.41
C LEU A 172 25.42 3.33 -17.08
N ARG A 173 26.73 3.26 -17.36
CA ARG A 173 27.73 4.22 -16.89
C ARG A 173 27.39 5.67 -17.25
N SER A 174 26.79 5.90 -18.43
CA SER A 174 26.36 7.23 -18.89
C SER A 174 25.18 7.77 -18.08
N GLU A 175 24.19 6.92 -17.75
CA GLU A 175 23.07 7.29 -16.86
C GLU A 175 23.57 7.50 -15.42
N LEU A 176 24.55 6.69 -15.00
CA LEU A 176 25.13 6.75 -13.66
C LEU A 176 26.10 7.93 -13.50
N GLY A 177 26.54 8.57 -14.57
CA GLY A 177 27.43 9.76 -14.55
C GLY A 177 28.92 9.43 -14.42
N TYR A 178 29.35 8.23 -14.82
CA TYR A 178 30.74 7.78 -14.71
C TYR A 178 31.41 7.65 -16.09
N PHE A 179 32.35 8.56 -16.40
CA PHE A 179 33.02 8.65 -17.70
C PHE A 179 34.54 8.36 -17.64
N GLU A 180 35.10 8.24 -16.45
CA GLU A 180 36.50 7.91 -16.22
C GLU A 180 36.81 6.42 -16.48
N LYS A 181 38.10 6.06 -16.60
CA LYS A 181 38.54 4.65 -16.75
C LYS A 181 38.33 3.81 -15.48
N GLY A 182 38.19 2.48 -15.66
CA GLY A 182 37.99 1.53 -14.56
C GLY A 182 39.11 1.51 -13.52
N GLU A 183 40.35 1.80 -13.91
CA GLU A 183 41.51 1.89 -12.99
C GLU A 183 41.36 2.99 -11.93
N SER A 184 40.57 4.02 -12.23
CA SER A 184 40.32 5.14 -11.33
C SER A 184 39.27 4.82 -10.25
N LEU A 185 38.61 3.65 -10.32
CA LEU A 185 37.61 3.26 -9.33
C LEU A 185 38.25 2.98 -7.97
N PRO A 186 37.74 3.57 -6.88
CA PRO A 186 38.13 3.19 -5.53
C PRO A 186 37.94 1.68 -5.31
N GLY A 187 38.99 1.00 -4.83
CA GLY A 187 38.97 -0.45 -4.58
C GLY A 187 39.53 -1.31 -5.73
N PHE A 188 39.83 -0.74 -6.91
CA PHE A 188 40.37 -1.48 -8.05
C PHE A 188 41.64 -2.27 -7.74
N ASN A 189 42.53 -1.69 -6.92
CA ASN A 189 43.80 -2.33 -6.55
C ASN A 189 43.62 -3.61 -5.72
N ASN A 190 42.47 -3.83 -5.11
CA ASN A 190 42.18 -5.00 -4.27
C ASN A 190 41.65 -6.20 -5.09
N LEU A 191 41.43 -6.04 -6.40
CA LEU A 191 40.99 -7.12 -7.28
C LEU A 191 42.14 -8.03 -7.74
N LYS A 192 41.83 -9.27 -8.10
CA LYS A 192 42.76 -10.22 -8.74
C LYS A 192 43.20 -9.71 -10.11
N LYS A 193 44.34 -10.20 -10.61
CA LYS A 193 44.92 -9.75 -11.89
C LYS A 193 43.96 -9.94 -13.08
N GLU A 194 43.25 -11.06 -13.13
CA GLU A 194 42.25 -11.38 -14.15
C GLU A 194 41.06 -10.41 -14.11
N ASP A 195 40.47 -10.20 -12.92
CA ASP A 195 39.34 -9.28 -12.73
C ASP A 195 39.73 -7.82 -12.99
N LYS A 196 40.97 -7.44 -12.69
CA LYS A 196 41.52 -6.11 -13.07
C LYS A 196 41.53 -5.93 -14.59
N ALA A 197 41.91 -6.94 -15.35
CA ALA A 197 41.86 -6.89 -16.82
C ALA A 197 40.41 -6.75 -17.31
N LYS A 198 39.49 -7.55 -16.76
CA LYS A 198 38.06 -7.51 -17.11
C LYS A 198 37.43 -6.13 -16.82
N VAL A 199 37.72 -5.52 -15.67
CA VAL A 199 37.19 -4.18 -15.34
C VAL A 199 37.80 -3.08 -16.22
N LYS A 200 39.07 -3.20 -16.63
CA LYS A 200 39.69 -2.26 -17.58
C LYS A 200 39.02 -2.33 -18.96
N GLU A 201 38.75 -3.54 -19.43
CA GLU A 201 38.09 -3.78 -20.72
C GLU A 201 36.65 -3.27 -20.71
N LEU A 202 35.89 -3.54 -19.63
CA LEU A 202 34.50 -3.09 -19.50
C LEU A 202 34.35 -1.57 -19.35
N LEU A 203 35.36 -0.88 -18.80
CA LEU A 203 35.32 0.56 -18.51
C LEU A 203 36.52 1.30 -19.11
N PRO A 204 36.57 1.46 -20.45
CA PRO A 204 37.57 2.30 -21.10
C PRO A 204 37.34 3.78 -20.80
N ALA A 205 38.39 4.60 -20.90
CA ALA A 205 38.28 6.05 -20.79
C ALA A 205 37.42 6.61 -21.92
N ILE A 206 36.39 7.40 -21.60
CA ILE A 206 35.62 8.16 -22.60
C ILE A 206 36.34 9.50 -22.85
N LYS A 207 36.35 9.98 -24.10
CA LYS A 207 36.95 11.28 -24.43
C LYS A 207 36.17 12.42 -23.77
N GLN A 208 36.85 13.48 -23.36
CA GLN A 208 36.24 14.61 -22.67
C GLN A 208 35.15 15.31 -23.52
N GLU A 209 35.25 15.22 -24.84
CA GLU A 209 34.31 15.76 -25.84
C GLU A 209 32.96 15.02 -25.86
N ASP A 210 32.95 13.74 -25.48
CA ASP A 210 31.74 12.88 -25.47
C ASP A 210 31.01 12.89 -24.12
N VAL A 211 31.51 13.65 -23.13
CA VAL A 211 30.87 13.79 -21.82
C VAL A 211 29.70 14.78 -21.95
N PRO A 212 28.44 14.38 -21.67
CA PRO A 212 27.30 15.28 -21.73
C PRO A 212 27.49 16.39 -20.69
N SER A 213 27.80 17.60 -21.16
CA SER A 213 27.73 18.80 -20.33
C SER A 213 26.27 19.16 -20.15
N LYS A 214 25.59 18.51 -19.19
CA LYS A 214 24.32 19.04 -18.66
C LYS A 214 24.60 20.30 -17.84
N LYS A 215 25.05 21.38 -18.50
CA LYS A 215 24.42 22.66 -18.21
C LYS A 215 23.00 22.46 -18.71
N VAL A 216 22.01 22.58 -17.83
CA VAL A 216 20.63 22.78 -18.27
C VAL A 216 20.73 23.87 -19.35
N LYS A 217 20.43 23.53 -20.61
CA LYS A 217 20.21 24.55 -21.63
C LYS A 217 19.00 25.31 -21.11
N SER A 218 19.24 26.44 -20.45
CA SER A 218 18.29 27.53 -20.55
C SER A 218 18.10 27.74 -22.05
N GLU A 219 16.85 27.68 -22.51
CA GLU A 219 16.51 28.10 -23.86
C GLU A 219 17.16 29.46 -24.14
N PRO A 220 17.59 29.74 -25.38
CA PRO A 220 18.06 31.08 -25.70
C PRO A 220 16.86 32.02 -25.51
N LYS A 221 16.88 32.77 -24.40
CA LYS A 221 15.85 33.74 -24.04
C LYS A 221 16.20 35.08 -24.69
N ASP A 222 15.18 35.81 -25.10
CA ASP A 222 15.32 37.12 -25.73
C ASP A 222 15.95 38.14 -24.75
N GLU A 223 16.66 39.15 -25.27
CA GLU A 223 17.32 40.18 -24.45
C GLU A 223 16.37 40.91 -23.50
N VAL A 224 15.09 41.03 -23.88
CA VAL A 224 14.02 41.67 -23.09
C VAL A 224 13.72 40.88 -21.81
N ASP A 225 13.65 39.54 -21.89
CA ASP A 225 13.40 38.68 -20.73
C ASP A 225 14.58 38.71 -19.75
N SER A 226 15.81 38.79 -20.27
CA SER A 226 17.02 38.87 -19.44
C SER A 226 17.14 40.19 -18.66
N ALA A 227 16.64 41.30 -19.23
CA ALA A 227 16.63 42.60 -18.59
C ALA A 227 15.58 42.68 -17.46
N GLN A 228 14.39 42.11 -17.68
CA GLN A 228 13.34 42.03 -16.67
C GLN A 228 13.75 41.13 -15.49
N GLU A 229 14.37 39.97 -15.77
CA GLU A 229 14.92 39.09 -14.72
C GLU A 229 15.98 39.81 -13.86
N ALA A 230 16.83 40.65 -14.47
CA ALA A 230 17.84 41.42 -13.74
C ALA A 230 17.23 42.52 -12.86
N ILE A 231 16.12 43.12 -13.28
CA ILE A 231 15.34 44.08 -12.48
C ILE A 231 14.67 43.37 -11.30
N ASP A 232 14.04 42.24 -11.55
CA ASP A 232 13.36 41.44 -10.53
C ASP A 232 14.34 40.88 -9.50
N GLU A 233 15.55 40.47 -9.89
CA GLU A 233 16.61 40.02 -8.98
C GLU A 233 17.07 41.15 -8.04
N LYS A 234 17.24 42.37 -8.59
CA LYS A 234 17.59 43.55 -7.78
C LYS A 234 16.48 43.89 -6.80
N LEU A 235 15.22 43.88 -7.25
CA LEU A 235 14.06 44.17 -6.41
C LEU A 235 13.89 43.10 -5.33
N TYR A 236 14.06 41.82 -5.66
CA TYR A 236 14.05 40.71 -4.69
C TYR A 236 15.12 40.88 -3.61
N ALA A 237 16.36 41.19 -4.00
CA ALA A 237 17.46 41.42 -3.06
C ALA A 237 17.16 42.62 -2.12
N GLN A 238 16.58 43.70 -2.65
CA GLN A 238 16.16 44.86 -1.84
C GLN A 238 15.05 44.51 -0.85
N GLN A 239 14.00 43.80 -1.30
CA GLN A 239 12.89 43.38 -0.44
C GLN A 239 13.35 42.43 0.67
N GLN A 240 14.25 41.49 0.37
CA GLN A 240 14.76 40.55 1.36
C GLN A 240 15.62 41.26 2.42
N LYS A 241 16.44 42.24 2.03
CA LYS A 241 17.21 43.07 2.98
C LYS A 241 16.29 43.86 3.90
N ALA A 242 15.27 44.52 3.35
CA ALA A 242 14.29 45.26 4.14
C ALA A 242 13.53 44.37 5.15
N PHE A 243 13.13 43.16 4.73
CA PHE A 243 12.49 42.17 5.61
C PHE A 243 13.38 41.79 6.79
N PHE A 244 14.67 41.51 6.54
CA PHE A 244 15.62 41.12 7.59
C PHE A 244 16.03 42.29 8.49
N GLU A 245 16.09 43.52 7.97
CA GLU A 245 16.30 44.71 8.80
C GLU A 245 15.17 44.90 9.82
N ILE A 246 13.91 44.71 9.41
CA ILE A 246 12.76 44.73 10.32
C ILE A 246 12.86 43.58 11.32
N ARG A 247 13.19 42.38 10.86
CA ARG A 247 13.34 41.20 11.72
C ARG A 247 14.42 41.40 12.80
N ASP A 248 15.57 41.94 12.41
CA ASP A 248 16.70 42.16 13.31
C ASP A 248 16.38 43.26 14.35
N LYS A 249 15.64 44.31 13.97
CA LYS A 249 15.13 45.33 14.91
C LYS A 249 14.12 44.76 15.90
N LEU A 250 13.11 44.04 15.42
CA LEU A 250 12.10 43.40 16.26
C LEU A 250 12.71 42.43 17.27
N LYS A 251 13.78 41.73 16.87
CA LYS A 251 14.48 40.78 17.73
C LYS A 251 15.50 41.44 18.67
N GLY A 252 16.17 42.51 18.22
CA GLY A 252 17.16 43.25 18.97
C GLY A 252 16.58 44.06 20.13
N ASP A 253 15.33 44.54 19.99
CA ASP A 253 14.63 45.29 21.04
C ASP A 253 13.90 44.39 22.08
N ASP A 254 14.15 43.08 22.05
CA ASP A 254 13.58 42.07 22.96
C ASP A 254 12.03 42.06 23.01
N MET A 255 11.40 42.30 21.86
CA MET A 255 9.95 42.30 21.73
C MET A 255 9.35 40.94 22.13
N LYS A 256 8.37 40.94 23.03
CA LYS A 256 7.81 39.69 23.56
C LYS A 256 6.78 39.11 22.60
N LYS A 257 6.51 37.81 22.74
CA LYS A 257 5.48 37.11 21.95
C LYS A 257 4.11 37.81 22.01
N ASN A 258 3.73 38.35 23.17
CA ASN A 258 2.44 39.03 23.36
C ASN A 258 2.35 40.35 22.57
N ASP A 259 3.47 41.04 22.38
CA ASP A 259 3.54 42.27 21.59
C ASP A 259 3.31 41.95 20.10
N LEU A 260 3.96 40.89 19.61
CA LEU A 260 3.75 40.37 18.24
C LEU A 260 2.30 39.94 18.03
N ILE A 261 1.71 39.22 18.99
CA ILE A 261 0.29 38.80 18.95
C ILE A 261 -0.63 40.03 18.88
N SER A 262 -0.32 41.10 19.61
CA SER A 262 -1.11 42.33 19.60
C SER A 262 -1.11 43.00 18.24
N ILE A 263 0.04 43.03 17.55
CA ILE A 263 0.15 43.54 16.17
C ILE A 263 -0.67 42.67 15.21
N LEU A 264 -0.55 41.33 15.29
CA LEU A 264 -1.30 40.42 14.42
C LEU A 264 -2.82 40.55 14.61
N SER A 265 -3.27 40.58 15.87
CA SER A 265 -4.69 40.68 16.23
C SER A 265 -5.30 41.99 15.73
N ARG A 266 -4.56 43.10 15.82
CA ARG A 266 -5.03 44.42 15.33
C ARG A 266 -5.28 44.45 13.82
N ASN A 267 -4.61 43.55 13.07
CA ASN A 267 -4.68 43.43 11.62
C ASN A 267 -5.50 42.21 11.15
N SER A 268 -6.29 41.61 12.04
CA SER A 268 -7.13 40.43 11.73
C SER A 268 -6.34 39.27 11.13
N GLN A 269 -5.07 39.14 11.52
CA GLN A 269 -4.22 38.04 11.12
C GLN A 269 -4.38 36.90 12.15
N ALA A 270 -4.59 35.66 11.69
CA ALA A 270 -4.45 34.45 12.51
C ALA A 270 -3.15 34.44 13.36
N ILE A 271 -3.17 33.82 14.53
CA ILE A 271 -2.01 33.79 15.44
C ILE A 271 -1.32 32.42 15.32
N PRO A 272 -0.09 32.35 14.79
CA PRO A 272 0.63 31.09 14.67
C PRO A 272 1.21 30.66 16.03
N GLU A 273 1.50 29.37 16.16
CA GLU A 273 2.16 28.83 17.34
C GLU A 273 3.67 29.14 17.35
N GLY A 274 4.18 29.48 18.53
CA GLY A 274 5.60 29.80 18.72
C GLY A 274 5.98 31.26 18.40
N TYR A 275 7.13 31.67 18.92
CA TYR A 275 7.64 33.04 18.77
C TYR A 275 8.10 33.35 17.34
N ASP A 276 8.92 32.47 16.74
CA ASP A 276 9.52 32.71 15.43
C ASP A 276 8.47 32.84 14.31
N ALA A 277 7.42 32.02 14.35
CA ALA A 277 6.33 32.10 13.38
C ALA A 277 5.52 33.39 13.52
N CYS A 278 5.29 33.86 14.76
CA CYS A 278 4.69 35.18 15.00
C CYS A 278 5.60 36.29 14.43
N LEU A 279 6.91 36.19 14.68
CA LEU A 279 7.90 37.16 14.21
C LEU A 279 7.95 37.24 12.68
N GLU A 280 8.07 36.11 11.98
CA GLU A 280 8.09 36.07 10.50
C GLU A 280 6.86 36.71 9.88
N ARG A 281 5.70 36.46 10.49
CA ARG A 281 4.41 36.95 10.03
C ARG A 281 4.23 38.44 10.28
N VAL A 282 4.68 38.93 11.44
CA VAL A 282 4.75 40.37 11.73
C VAL A 282 5.72 41.06 10.76
N CYS A 283 6.89 40.45 10.48
CA CYS A 283 7.82 40.96 9.47
C CYS A 283 7.17 41.04 8.08
N ASP A 284 6.43 40.03 7.63
CA ASP A 284 5.78 40.05 6.31
C ASP A 284 4.75 41.19 6.22
N ILE A 285 3.88 41.33 7.23
CA ILE A 285 2.87 42.41 7.21
C ILE A 285 3.48 43.80 7.39
N LEU A 286 4.58 43.94 8.15
CA LEU A 286 5.28 45.23 8.26
C LEU A 286 6.08 45.56 7.00
N THR A 287 6.53 44.57 6.24
CA THR A 287 7.31 44.83 5.02
C THR A 287 6.38 45.14 3.82
N PHE A 288 5.28 44.39 3.69
CA PHE A 288 4.46 44.39 2.47
C PHE A 288 3.00 44.84 2.67
N GLY A 289 2.55 44.97 3.92
CA GLY A 289 1.15 45.22 4.28
C GLY A 289 0.41 43.96 4.77
N ALA A 290 -0.66 44.12 5.53
CA ALA A 290 -1.44 43.02 6.08
C ALA A 290 -2.27 42.30 5.00
N LEU A 291 -2.30 40.96 5.05
CA LEU A 291 -3.01 40.13 4.07
C LEU A 291 -4.52 40.12 4.32
N LYS A 292 -5.34 40.24 3.28
CA LYS A 292 -6.78 39.97 3.38
C LYS A 292 -7.04 38.45 3.53
N PRO A 293 -8.17 38.06 4.16
CA PRO A 293 -8.57 36.66 4.25
C PRO A 293 -8.74 36.02 2.87
N CYS A 294 -8.52 34.71 2.79
CA CYS A 294 -8.75 33.92 1.59
C CYS A 294 -10.21 34.06 1.12
N PRO A 295 -10.47 34.33 -0.18
CA PRO A 295 -11.83 34.49 -0.68
C PRO A 295 -12.63 33.18 -0.64
N LYS A 296 -11.97 32.01 -0.61
CA LYS A 296 -12.64 30.70 -0.63
C LYS A 296 -13.07 30.20 0.74
N CYS A 297 -12.16 30.23 1.73
CA CYS A 297 -12.44 29.68 3.07
C CYS A 297 -12.30 30.70 4.20
N LYS A 298 -12.06 31.98 3.89
CA LYS A 298 -11.75 33.04 4.88
C LYS A 298 -10.51 32.74 5.74
N GLY A 299 -9.74 31.74 5.35
CA GLY A 299 -8.48 31.36 5.98
C GLY A 299 -7.37 32.36 5.72
N GLN A 300 -6.21 32.10 6.30
CA GLN A 300 -5.07 32.99 6.24
C GLN A 300 -4.11 32.59 5.13
N TYR A 301 -3.63 33.55 4.35
CA TYR A 301 -2.49 33.35 3.47
C TYR A 301 -1.16 33.39 4.22
N VAL A 302 -0.28 32.45 3.89
CA VAL A 302 1.10 32.41 4.35
C VAL A 302 2.00 32.17 3.15
N LEU A 303 3.12 32.89 3.08
CA LEU A 303 4.07 32.68 2.00
C LEU A 303 4.64 31.27 2.10
N GLN A 304 4.51 30.54 1.00
CA GLN A 304 5.27 29.33 0.77
C GLN A 304 6.10 29.50 -0.51
N LYS A 305 6.89 28.48 -0.82
CA LYS A 305 7.94 28.48 -1.85
C LYS A 305 7.62 29.24 -3.16
N SER A 306 6.46 29.01 -3.75
CA SER A 306 6.09 29.55 -5.07
C SER A 306 4.99 30.60 -5.05
N ALA A 307 4.27 30.75 -3.93
CA ALA A 307 3.07 31.58 -3.80
C ALA A 307 2.65 31.69 -2.34
N TYR A 308 1.76 32.63 -2.03
CA TYR A 308 1.01 32.61 -0.78
C TYR A 308 -0.04 31.52 -0.84
N MET A 309 0.07 30.53 0.05
CA MET A 309 -0.92 29.46 0.17
C MET A 309 -1.84 29.76 1.37
N CYS A 310 -3.12 29.46 1.19
CA CYS A 310 -4.07 29.52 2.29
C CYS A 310 -3.85 28.35 3.25
N GLU A 311 -3.74 28.64 4.56
CA GLU A 311 -3.65 27.62 5.62
C GLU A 311 -5.00 27.26 6.24
N GLY A 312 -6.09 27.88 5.77
CA GLY A 312 -7.44 27.54 6.20
C GLY A 312 -7.91 26.16 5.70
N ASN A 313 -9.04 25.70 6.22
CA ASN A 313 -9.67 24.45 5.80
C ASN A 313 -10.90 24.74 4.93
N LEU A 314 -11.14 23.92 3.90
CA LEU A 314 -12.38 23.97 3.12
C LEU A 314 -13.50 23.19 3.82
N THR A 315 -13.13 22.06 4.43
CA THR A 315 -13.99 21.16 5.20
C THR A 315 -13.21 20.63 6.40
N GLU A 316 -13.81 19.80 7.24
CA GLU A 316 -13.13 19.14 8.35
C GLU A 316 -12.13 18.05 7.89
N TRP A 317 -12.12 17.73 6.59
CA TRP A 317 -11.29 16.70 5.97
C TRP A 317 -10.26 17.23 4.97
N VAL A 318 -10.40 18.47 4.48
CA VAL A 318 -9.57 19.04 3.41
C VAL A 318 -9.07 20.44 3.71
N LYS A 319 -7.77 20.65 3.53
CA LYS A 319 -7.12 21.95 3.56
C LYS A 319 -7.40 22.75 2.30
N CYS A 320 -7.54 24.05 2.45
CA CYS A 320 -7.69 24.95 1.32
C CYS A 320 -6.41 24.98 0.48
N LEU A 321 -6.52 24.57 -0.78
CA LEU A 321 -5.40 24.61 -1.74
C LEU A 321 -5.32 25.95 -2.50
N HIS A 322 -6.01 27.00 -2.03
CA HIS A 322 -5.99 28.27 -2.74
C HIS A 322 -4.61 28.92 -2.63
N THR A 323 -4.02 29.23 -3.77
CA THR A 323 -2.71 29.86 -3.87
C THR A 323 -2.80 31.14 -4.68
N ASP A 324 -2.09 32.17 -4.24
CA ASP A 324 -2.03 33.48 -4.92
C ASP A 324 -0.60 34.01 -4.84
N THR A 325 -0.04 34.46 -5.96
CA THR A 325 1.30 35.09 -5.96
C THR A 325 1.23 36.55 -5.51
N LYS A 326 0.07 37.19 -5.62
CA LYS A 326 -0.18 38.59 -5.27
C LYS A 326 -1.48 38.72 -4.47
N PRO A 327 -1.56 38.11 -3.28
CA PRO A 327 -2.77 38.18 -2.46
C PRO A 327 -3.09 39.63 -2.11
N PRO A 328 -4.37 40.03 -2.07
CA PRO A 328 -4.76 41.39 -1.72
C PRO A 328 -4.26 41.80 -0.32
N ARG A 329 -3.66 42.98 -0.22
CA ARG A 329 -3.13 43.54 1.04
C ARG A 329 -3.80 44.85 1.44
N VAL A 330 -3.66 45.22 2.71
CA VAL A 330 -4.09 46.49 3.29
C VAL A 330 -2.99 47.08 4.17
N PRO A 331 -2.98 48.40 4.42
CA PRO A 331 -1.99 49.01 5.31
C PRO A 331 -2.02 48.42 6.71
N THR A 332 -0.84 48.11 7.25
CA THR A 332 -0.65 47.51 8.57
C THR A 332 -0.84 48.53 9.68
N LYS A 333 -1.70 48.19 10.63
CA LYS A 333 -2.04 48.99 11.81
C LYS A 333 -1.22 48.53 13.01
N VAL A 334 -0.29 49.35 13.46
CA VAL A 334 0.49 49.08 14.69
C VAL A 334 -0.22 49.73 15.89
N PRO A 335 -0.49 48.98 16.98
CA PRO A 335 -1.11 49.53 18.19
C PRO A 335 -0.30 50.69 18.79
N SER A 336 -1.00 51.66 19.41
CA SER A 336 -0.40 52.87 19.98
C SER A 336 0.56 52.56 21.12
N GLU A 337 0.25 51.53 21.90
CA GLU A 337 1.04 51.03 23.03
C GLU A 337 2.39 50.49 22.55
N ILE A 338 2.38 49.73 21.45
CA ILE A 338 3.58 49.18 20.81
C ILE A 338 4.44 50.30 20.20
N LYS A 339 3.83 51.32 19.58
CA LYS A 339 4.57 52.47 19.06
C LYS A 339 5.31 53.25 20.14
N LYS A 340 4.71 53.39 21.34
CA LYS A 340 5.35 54.03 22.49
C LYS A 340 6.48 53.18 23.07
N ALA A 341 6.32 51.86 23.09
CA ALA A 341 7.31 50.94 23.62
C ALA A 341 8.53 50.78 22.69
N PHE A 342 8.35 50.91 21.37
CA PHE A 342 9.40 50.67 20.37
C PHE A 342 9.56 51.88 19.42
N PRO A 343 10.52 52.78 19.66
CA PRO A 343 10.68 54.05 18.94
C PRO A 343 10.85 53.92 17.42
N PHE A 344 11.39 52.81 16.92
CA PHE A 344 11.54 52.60 15.47
C PHE A 344 10.19 52.42 14.75
N LEU A 345 9.14 51.99 15.47
CA LEU A 345 7.78 51.83 14.94
C LEU A 345 6.97 53.14 14.97
N GLU A 346 7.44 54.17 15.67
CA GLU A 346 6.82 55.50 15.66
C GLU A 346 7.04 56.18 14.30
N LYS A 347 8.23 56.02 13.72
CA LYS A 347 8.59 56.54 12.39
C LYS A 347 8.18 55.61 11.24
N TYR A 348 7.65 54.42 11.55
CA TYR A 348 7.25 53.45 10.56
C TYR A 348 5.99 53.91 9.80
N LYS A 349 6.09 53.95 8.47
CA LYS A 349 4.96 54.18 7.55
C LYS A 349 4.67 52.87 6.83
N SER A 350 3.42 52.41 6.90
CA SER A 350 3.03 51.18 6.22
C SER A 350 3.03 51.38 4.70
N VAL A 351 3.73 50.49 4.01
CA VAL A 351 3.76 50.41 2.55
C VAL A 351 2.99 49.17 2.13
N VAL A 352 2.09 49.33 1.16
CA VAL A 352 1.41 48.20 0.52
C VAL A 352 2.13 47.92 -0.79
N SER A 353 2.73 46.75 -0.90
CA SER A 353 3.47 46.34 -2.09
C SER A 353 3.44 44.82 -2.26
N ASP A 354 3.52 44.36 -3.50
CA ASP A 354 3.64 42.94 -3.79
C ASP A 354 5.05 42.43 -3.44
N ARG A 355 5.11 41.21 -2.91
CA ARG A 355 6.38 40.51 -2.71
C ARG A 355 6.82 39.86 -4.02
N VAL A 356 8.06 40.10 -4.42
CA VAL A 356 8.68 39.39 -5.55
C VAL A 356 9.00 37.96 -5.09
N ILE A 357 8.47 36.97 -5.80
CA ILE A 357 8.67 35.55 -5.49
C ILE A 357 9.57 34.93 -6.56
N LYS A 358 10.75 34.48 -6.14
CA LYS A 358 11.65 33.69 -7.00
C LYS A 358 11.36 32.21 -6.80
N TYR A 359 10.70 31.59 -7.78
CA TYR A 359 10.42 30.16 -7.75
C TYR A 359 11.42 29.38 -8.60
N VAL A 360 12.17 28.49 -7.96
CA VAL A 360 12.95 27.44 -8.64
C VAL A 360 12.26 26.10 -8.39
N PRO A 361 11.86 25.37 -9.45
CA PRO A 361 11.16 24.10 -9.28
C PRO A 361 12.09 23.04 -8.65
N PRO A 362 11.54 22.11 -7.85
CA PRO A 362 12.27 20.93 -7.37
C PRO A 362 12.82 20.09 -8.54
N SER A 363 13.84 19.29 -8.27
CA SER A 363 14.43 18.41 -9.28
C SER A 363 13.40 17.38 -9.80
N LEU A 364 13.62 16.89 -11.03
CA LEU A 364 12.78 15.84 -11.62
C LEU A 364 12.76 14.56 -10.75
N SER A 365 13.89 14.22 -10.12
CA SER A 365 13.97 13.09 -9.18
C SER A 365 13.11 13.30 -7.93
N THR A 366 13.00 14.54 -7.43
CA THR A 366 12.09 14.90 -6.33
C THR A 366 10.63 14.85 -6.79
N THR A 367 10.34 15.31 -8.01
CA THR A 367 8.96 15.43 -8.54
C THR A 367 8.38 14.09 -8.99
N MET A 368 9.17 13.24 -9.65
CA MET A 368 8.75 11.90 -10.14
C MET A 368 8.50 10.88 -9.02
N LYS A 369 8.96 11.11 -7.79
CA LYS A 369 8.60 10.24 -6.65
C LYS A 369 7.10 10.23 -6.33
N LYS A 370 6.33 11.26 -6.74
CA LYS A 370 4.86 11.34 -6.55
C LYS A 370 4.04 10.73 -7.69
N VAL A 371 4.58 10.65 -8.90
CA VAL A 371 3.87 10.10 -10.08
C VAL A 371 4.42 8.70 -10.35
N LYS A 372 4.15 7.77 -9.45
CA LYS A 372 4.27 6.35 -9.77
C LYS A 372 2.87 5.79 -9.89
N LYS A 373 2.30 5.91 -11.10
CA LYS A 373 1.40 4.86 -11.55
C LYS A 373 2.20 3.56 -11.55
N GLU A 374 1.56 2.49 -11.11
CA GLU A 374 2.06 1.12 -11.18
C GLU A 374 2.31 0.71 -12.63
N GLU A 375 3.34 1.24 -13.26
CA GLU A 375 3.96 0.55 -14.37
C GLU A 375 5.00 -0.38 -13.77
N THR A 376 4.76 -1.68 -13.92
CA THR A 376 5.73 -2.77 -13.77
C THR A 376 6.94 -2.47 -14.64
N GLN A 377 7.84 -1.63 -14.13
CA GLN A 377 9.06 -1.24 -14.83
C GLN A 377 9.93 -2.49 -14.99
N LYS A 378 9.97 -3.01 -16.22
CA LYS A 378 10.88 -4.07 -16.65
C LYS A 378 12.33 -3.69 -16.28
N PRO A 379 13.20 -4.67 -15.98
CA PRO A 379 14.59 -4.40 -15.64
C PRO A 379 15.29 -3.60 -16.75
N LYS A 380 16.05 -2.57 -16.37
CA LYS A 380 16.79 -1.70 -17.31
C LYS A 380 17.77 -2.47 -18.20
N ILE A 381 18.22 -3.62 -17.72
CA ILE A 381 19.09 -4.54 -18.44
C ILE A 381 18.50 -5.95 -18.34
N LYS A 382 18.29 -6.59 -19.48
CA LYS A 382 18.00 -8.03 -19.53
C LYS A 382 19.29 -8.83 -19.32
N ARG A 383 19.32 -9.70 -18.31
CA ARG A 383 20.39 -10.67 -18.04
C ARG A 383 19.72 -12.01 -17.76
N GLU A 384 20.28 -13.08 -18.29
CA GLU A 384 19.74 -14.43 -18.07
C GLU A 384 19.97 -14.87 -16.62
N LYS A 385 18.98 -15.56 -16.05
CA LYS A 385 19.09 -16.11 -14.70
C LYS A 385 20.06 -17.31 -14.74
N PRO A 386 20.97 -17.44 -13.76
CA PRO A 386 21.78 -18.64 -13.62
C PRO A 386 20.92 -19.91 -13.54
N PRO A 387 21.43 -21.07 -14.00
CA PRO A 387 20.59 -22.26 -14.11
C PRO A 387 20.05 -22.83 -12.78
N LEU A 388 20.78 -22.62 -11.67
CA LEU A 388 20.36 -23.00 -10.32
C LEU A 388 19.88 -21.81 -9.48
N TYR A 389 19.45 -20.71 -10.11
CA TYR A 389 19.14 -19.46 -9.42
C TYR A 389 18.14 -19.63 -8.27
N GLU A 390 18.59 -19.27 -7.06
CA GLU A 390 17.82 -19.35 -5.79
C GLU A 390 17.45 -20.76 -5.29
N LEU A 391 17.86 -21.82 -6.00
CA LEU A 391 17.64 -23.19 -5.56
C LEU A 391 18.56 -23.56 -4.39
N GLN A 392 17.98 -24.17 -3.34
CA GLN A 392 18.74 -24.64 -2.18
C GLN A 392 18.95 -26.15 -2.25
N PHE A 393 20.20 -26.58 -2.15
CA PHE A 393 20.62 -27.97 -2.15
C PHE A 393 21.24 -28.35 -0.80
N VAL A 394 21.17 -29.63 -0.44
CA VAL A 394 21.88 -30.20 0.70
C VAL A 394 22.72 -31.36 0.20
N ILE A 395 23.99 -31.44 0.61
CA ILE A 395 24.90 -32.52 0.19
C ILE A 395 25.01 -33.54 1.33
N ILE A 396 24.64 -34.79 1.06
CA ILE A 396 24.65 -35.90 2.04
C ILE A 396 25.50 -37.05 1.50
N GLY A 397 26.21 -37.75 2.38
CA GLY A 397 27.08 -38.88 2.00
C GLY A 397 28.49 -38.49 1.54
N LYS A 398 29.23 -39.47 0.99
CA LYS A 398 30.53 -39.30 0.34
C LYS A 398 30.32 -39.35 -1.18
N THR A 399 30.29 -38.19 -1.82
CA THR A 399 30.20 -38.01 -3.27
C THR A 399 31.57 -38.23 -3.92
N ALA A 400 31.61 -38.49 -5.23
CA ALA A 400 32.88 -38.71 -5.94
C ALA A 400 33.71 -37.41 -6.02
N THR A 401 33.02 -36.27 -6.12
CA THR A 401 33.64 -34.95 -5.97
C THR A 401 33.65 -34.52 -4.49
N PRO A 402 34.74 -33.91 -3.96
CA PRO A 402 34.76 -33.35 -2.60
C PRO A 402 33.64 -32.34 -2.35
N LYS A 403 33.10 -32.32 -1.12
CA LYS A 403 31.95 -31.46 -0.76
C LYS A 403 32.21 -29.97 -1.00
N ASP A 404 33.43 -29.51 -0.76
CA ASP A 404 33.80 -28.10 -0.95
C ASP A 404 33.81 -27.71 -2.44
N GLU A 405 34.28 -28.61 -3.32
CA GLU A 405 34.26 -28.40 -4.77
C GLU A 405 32.83 -28.45 -5.33
N LEU A 406 31.99 -29.37 -4.86
CA LEU A 406 30.56 -29.42 -5.22
C LEU A 406 29.84 -28.15 -4.78
N LYS A 407 30.13 -27.68 -3.58
CA LYS A 407 29.59 -26.42 -3.06
C LYS A 407 30.01 -25.24 -3.95
N GLU A 408 31.25 -25.18 -4.40
CA GLU A 408 31.69 -24.16 -5.36
C GLU A 408 30.96 -24.27 -6.71
N LYS A 409 30.76 -25.48 -7.26
CA LYS A 409 30.02 -25.69 -8.50
C LYS A 409 28.57 -25.21 -8.39
N ILE A 410 27.88 -25.57 -7.31
CA ILE A 410 26.48 -25.15 -7.05
C ILE A 410 26.39 -23.63 -6.91
N LEU A 411 27.33 -23.02 -6.18
CA LEU A 411 27.39 -21.57 -6.01
C LEU A 411 27.66 -20.84 -7.34
N LYS A 412 28.54 -21.38 -8.21
CA LYS A 412 28.82 -20.84 -9.55
C LYS A 412 27.60 -20.86 -10.46
N LEU A 413 26.74 -21.88 -10.33
CA LEU A 413 25.49 -21.99 -11.10
C LEU A 413 24.32 -21.19 -10.48
N GLY A 414 24.56 -20.46 -9.37
CA GLY A 414 23.57 -19.59 -8.72
C GLY A 414 22.72 -20.24 -7.62
N GLY A 415 23.03 -21.49 -7.27
CA GLY A 415 22.37 -22.23 -6.19
C GLY A 415 22.98 -21.96 -4.82
N LYS A 416 22.33 -22.46 -3.76
CA LYS A 416 22.79 -22.37 -2.37
C LYS A 416 22.98 -23.77 -1.80
N VAL A 417 23.97 -23.94 -0.93
CA VAL A 417 24.16 -25.19 -0.17
C VAL A 417 23.82 -24.95 1.29
N GLY A 418 22.76 -25.60 1.77
CA GLY A 418 22.32 -25.59 3.15
C GLY A 418 22.89 -26.78 3.95
N THR A 419 22.96 -26.62 5.27
CA THR A 419 23.33 -27.71 6.19
C THR A 419 22.14 -28.49 6.71
N LYS A 420 20.95 -27.86 6.78
CA LYS A 420 19.68 -28.46 7.23
C LYS A 420 18.76 -28.73 6.05
N ILE A 421 17.95 -29.79 6.17
CA ILE A 421 16.87 -30.09 5.24
C ILE A 421 15.64 -29.28 5.69
N THR A 422 14.96 -28.64 4.76
CA THR A 422 13.82 -27.77 5.03
C THR A 422 12.79 -27.95 3.91
N ASN A 423 11.53 -27.60 4.15
CA ASN A 423 10.45 -27.76 3.16
C ASN A 423 10.69 -26.98 1.86
N THR A 424 11.60 -25.98 1.88
CA THR A 424 12.00 -25.17 0.72
C THR A 424 13.28 -25.67 0.03
N THR A 425 13.84 -26.80 0.46
CA THR A 425 15.01 -27.41 -0.20
C THR A 425 14.59 -27.97 -1.56
N ALA A 426 15.31 -27.59 -2.62
CA ALA A 426 15.03 -27.98 -4.00
C ALA A 426 15.27 -29.48 -4.21
N ALA A 427 16.48 -29.95 -3.89
CA ALA A 427 16.87 -31.36 -3.92
C ALA A 427 18.07 -31.63 -3.00
N ILE A 428 18.29 -32.91 -2.69
CA ILE A 428 19.47 -33.38 -1.95
C ILE A 428 20.43 -34.02 -2.93
N ILE A 429 21.71 -33.65 -2.91
CA ILE A 429 22.73 -34.30 -3.75
C ILE A 429 23.37 -35.42 -2.94
N SER A 430 23.22 -36.67 -3.40
CA SER A 430 23.74 -37.86 -2.72
C SER A 430 23.92 -39.05 -3.66
N THR A 431 24.34 -40.20 -3.12
CA THR A 431 24.60 -41.44 -3.88
C THR A 431 23.51 -42.49 -3.62
N PRO A 432 23.30 -43.46 -4.54
CA PRO A 432 22.35 -44.56 -4.32
C PRO A 432 22.59 -45.33 -3.02
N ASP A 433 23.86 -45.62 -2.69
CA ASP A 433 24.24 -46.31 -1.44
C ASP A 433 23.74 -45.58 -0.18
N GLU A 434 23.68 -44.25 -0.22
CA GLU A 434 23.23 -43.44 0.92
C GLU A 434 21.69 -43.44 1.05
N VAL A 435 20.99 -43.56 -0.07
CA VAL A 435 19.52 -43.73 -0.13
C VAL A 435 19.13 -45.10 0.40
N GLU A 436 19.82 -46.16 -0.01
CA GLU A 436 19.57 -47.53 0.47
C GLU A 436 19.84 -47.67 1.98
N ARG A 437 20.87 -46.98 2.49
CA ARG A 437 21.21 -47.00 3.91
C ARG A 437 20.15 -46.35 4.82
N MET A 438 19.26 -45.51 4.27
CA MET A 438 18.16 -44.84 5.00
C MET A 438 18.57 -44.27 6.36
N GLY A 439 19.67 -43.51 6.42
CA GLY A 439 20.10 -42.83 7.64
C GLY A 439 19.11 -41.76 8.13
N SER A 440 19.29 -41.23 9.35
CA SER A 440 18.36 -40.26 9.97
C SER A 440 18.04 -39.03 9.10
N ARG A 441 19.02 -38.54 8.34
CA ARG A 441 18.83 -37.40 7.42
C ARG A 441 18.07 -37.76 6.13
N MET A 442 18.16 -39.02 5.68
CA MET A 442 17.36 -39.50 4.54
C MET A 442 15.92 -39.78 4.97
N GLN A 443 15.71 -40.21 6.21
CA GLN A 443 14.36 -40.27 6.79
C GLN A 443 13.73 -38.87 6.87
N GLU A 444 14.46 -37.87 7.34
CA GLU A 444 14.01 -36.46 7.32
C GLU A 444 13.67 -35.97 5.90
N ALA A 445 14.45 -36.36 4.90
CA ALA A 445 14.15 -36.05 3.49
C ALA A 445 12.85 -36.72 3.00
N LYS A 446 12.61 -37.96 3.41
CA LYS A 446 11.41 -38.74 3.07
C LYS A 446 10.17 -38.18 3.74
N ASP A 447 10.25 -37.84 5.01
CA ASP A 447 9.14 -37.25 5.78
C ASP A 447 8.74 -35.88 5.19
N LEU A 448 9.72 -35.11 4.71
CA LEU A 448 9.51 -33.82 4.03
C LEU A 448 9.25 -33.94 2.51
N GLN A 449 9.24 -35.16 1.97
CA GLN A 449 8.99 -35.45 0.55
C GLN A 449 9.94 -34.72 -0.42
N ILE A 450 11.25 -34.66 -0.11
CA ILE A 450 12.27 -33.98 -0.93
C ILE A 450 13.07 -35.00 -1.76
N GLN A 451 13.17 -34.79 -3.07
CA GLN A 451 13.93 -35.66 -3.98
C GLN A 451 15.44 -35.64 -3.70
N VAL A 452 16.06 -36.79 -3.91
CA VAL A 452 17.52 -36.99 -3.89
C VAL A 452 18.00 -37.18 -5.33
N VAL A 453 19.04 -36.46 -5.73
CA VAL A 453 19.64 -36.50 -7.09
C VAL A 453 21.14 -36.83 -7.02
N PRO A 454 21.69 -37.47 -8.06
CA PRO A 454 23.12 -37.76 -8.16
C PRO A 454 23.95 -36.50 -8.52
N GLU A 455 25.28 -36.56 -8.39
CA GLU A 455 26.15 -35.38 -8.61
C GLU A 455 26.26 -34.94 -10.08
N ASP A 456 26.01 -35.83 -11.03
CA ASP A 456 25.99 -35.59 -12.49
C ASP A 456 24.86 -34.64 -12.91
N PHE A 457 23.79 -34.55 -12.11
CA PHE A 457 22.70 -33.57 -12.27
C PHE A 457 23.22 -32.13 -12.50
N LEU A 458 24.33 -31.76 -11.86
CA LEU A 458 24.89 -30.41 -11.99
C LEU A 458 25.40 -30.11 -13.39
N GLU A 459 25.75 -31.12 -14.19
CA GLU A 459 26.18 -30.94 -15.58
C GLU A 459 24.98 -30.71 -16.50
N ASP A 460 23.90 -31.48 -16.33
CA ASP A 460 22.68 -31.29 -17.14
C ASP A 460 21.99 -29.97 -16.82
N ALA A 461 21.97 -29.62 -15.53
CA ALA A 461 21.39 -28.38 -15.06
C ALA A 461 22.10 -27.14 -15.65
N LYS A 462 23.32 -27.24 -16.20
CA LYS A 462 23.99 -26.11 -16.88
C LYS A 462 23.23 -25.61 -18.09
N SER A 463 22.47 -26.48 -18.76
CA SER A 463 21.68 -26.15 -19.95
C SER A 463 20.35 -25.45 -19.65
N GLY A 464 20.00 -25.28 -18.37
CA GLY A 464 18.70 -24.76 -17.92
C GLY A 464 17.77 -25.90 -17.45
N GLY A 465 16.53 -25.57 -17.06
CA GLY A 465 15.51 -26.59 -16.74
C GLY A 465 15.77 -27.43 -15.47
N ALA A 466 16.52 -26.90 -14.50
CA ALA A 466 16.96 -27.65 -13.31
C ALA A 466 15.83 -28.36 -12.54
N LEU A 467 14.62 -27.78 -12.45
CA LEU A 467 13.48 -28.39 -11.74
C LEU A 467 12.96 -29.65 -12.44
N SER A 468 12.94 -29.66 -13.77
CA SER A 468 12.57 -30.83 -14.56
C SER A 468 13.57 -31.96 -14.34
N TYR A 469 14.86 -31.63 -14.32
CA TYR A 469 15.93 -32.60 -14.07
C TYR A 469 15.93 -33.17 -12.65
N ILE A 470 15.46 -32.41 -11.65
CA ILE A 470 15.29 -32.93 -10.27
C ILE A 470 14.29 -34.09 -10.25
N THR A 471 13.23 -33.98 -11.04
CA THR A 471 12.20 -35.02 -11.11
C THR A 471 12.68 -36.21 -11.95
N SER A 472 13.32 -35.94 -13.11
CA SER A 472 13.74 -37.02 -14.02
C SER A 472 14.96 -37.80 -13.56
N LYS A 473 15.85 -37.19 -12.76
CA LYS A 473 17.08 -37.82 -12.22
C LYS A 473 16.99 -38.13 -10.72
N SER A 474 15.78 -38.19 -10.16
CA SER A 474 15.59 -38.61 -8.77
C SER A 474 16.07 -40.05 -8.59
N ILE A 475 16.92 -40.29 -7.58
CA ILE A 475 17.40 -41.62 -7.18
C ILE A 475 16.60 -42.21 -6.00
N CYS A 476 15.49 -41.58 -5.60
CA CYS A 476 14.58 -42.05 -4.56
C CYS A 476 13.14 -42.21 -5.07
N ASP A 477 12.36 -43.06 -4.38
CA ASP A 477 10.96 -43.40 -4.69
C ASP A 477 9.92 -42.45 -4.04
N TRP A 478 10.38 -41.43 -3.30
CA TRP A 478 9.55 -40.36 -2.74
C TRP A 478 9.87 -38.99 -3.37
N GLY A 479 8.96 -38.04 -3.24
CA GLY A 479 9.16 -36.67 -3.71
C GLY A 479 7.86 -35.97 -4.09
N SER A 480 7.70 -34.71 -3.66
CA SER A 480 6.64 -33.82 -4.14
C SER A 480 7.09 -32.97 -5.33
N ASP A 481 6.19 -32.29 -6.02
CA ASP A 481 6.54 -31.43 -7.17
C ASP A 481 7.50 -30.30 -6.73
N PRO A 482 8.76 -30.25 -7.27
CA PRO A 482 9.70 -29.19 -6.94
C PRO A 482 9.17 -27.78 -7.21
N HIS A 483 8.27 -27.61 -8.20
CA HIS A 483 7.66 -26.30 -8.51
C HIS A 483 6.74 -25.79 -7.39
N SER A 484 6.10 -26.69 -6.65
CA SER A 484 5.20 -26.35 -5.54
C SER A 484 5.92 -26.01 -4.23
N ARG A 485 7.13 -26.56 -4.02
CA ARG A 485 7.92 -26.37 -2.79
C ARG A 485 8.76 -25.10 -2.77
N ILE A 486 9.24 -24.68 -3.93
CA ILE A 486 10.12 -23.53 -4.06
C ILE A 486 9.23 -22.29 -4.19
N PRO A 487 9.34 -21.31 -3.28
CA PRO A 487 8.58 -20.07 -3.40
C PRO A 487 8.87 -19.44 -4.76
N GLN A 488 7.89 -19.43 -5.65
CA GLN A 488 7.95 -18.57 -6.83
C GLN A 488 7.80 -17.14 -6.32
N ASP A 489 8.87 -16.36 -6.43
CA ASP A 489 8.73 -14.92 -6.26
C ASP A 489 7.80 -14.44 -7.39
N GLU A 490 6.55 -14.12 -7.05
CA GLU A 490 5.75 -13.20 -7.85
C GLU A 490 6.64 -12.00 -8.22
N GLU A 491 6.55 -11.54 -9.46
CA GLU A 491 7.35 -10.46 -10.07
C GLU A 491 7.16 -9.08 -9.41
N LYS A 492 6.79 -8.99 -8.13
CA LYS A 492 6.76 -7.73 -7.38
C LYS A 492 8.18 -7.34 -7.00
N SER A 493 8.71 -6.32 -7.68
CA SER A 493 10.05 -5.77 -7.52
C SER A 493 10.48 -5.61 -6.05
N LYS A 494 11.23 -6.58 -5.52
CA LYS A 494 11.81 -6.53 -4.14
C LYS A 494 12.77 -5.34 -3.96
N SER A 495 13.17 -4.69 -5.04
CA SER A 495 14.16 -3.61 -5.06
C SER A 495 13.66 -2.30 -4.42
N LYS A 496 12.34 -2.13 -4.18
CA LYS A 496 11.74 -0.86 -3.71
C LYS A 496 11.00 -0.90 -2.37
N LYS A 497 10.96 -2.02 -1.64
CA LYS A 497 10.27 -2.07 -0.32
C LYS A 497 10.97 -1.15 0.69
N SER A 498 10.20 -0.30 1.36
CA SER A 498 10.71 0.60 2.40
C SER A 498 11.30 -0.17 3.58
N ILE A 499 12.25 0.44 4.31
CA ILE A 499 12.77 -0.14 5.55
C ILE A 499 11.72 -0.26 6.67
N TYR A 500 10.56 0.37 6.51
CA TYR A 500 9.48 0.39 7.49
C TYR A 500 8.29 -0.51 7.13
N THR A 501 8.30 -1.17 5.96
CA THR A 501 7.24 -2.14 5.63
C THR A 501 7.31 -3.32 6.58
N LYS A 502 6.22 -3.62 7.28
CA LYS A 502 6.12 -4.81 8.13
C LYS A 502 6.11 -6.08 7.28
N SER A 503 6.86 -7.10 7.70
CA SER A 503 6.60 -8.47 7.28
C SER A 503 5.43 -8.99 8.11
N VAL A 504 4.34 -9.42 7.45
CA VAL A 504 3.17 -9.99 8.14
C VAL A 504 3.61 -11.19 8.98
N PRO A 505 3.38 -11.18 10.31
CA PRO A 505 3.64 -12.35 11.14
C PRO A 505 2.75 -13.51 10.69
N SER A 506 3.32 -14.71 10.57
CA SER A 506 2.59 -15.89 10.08
C SER A 506 1.47 -16.35 11.04
N LYS A 507 1.53 -15.99 12.32
CA LYS A 507 0.45 -16.18 13.31
C LYS A 507 0.53 -15.07 14.37
N MET A 508 -0.58 -14.39 14.63
CA MET A 508 -0.74 -13.49 15.78
C MET A 508 -1.99 -13.95 16.55
N THR A 509 -1.81 -14.47 17.76
CA THR A 509 -2.90 -14.93 18.63
C THR A 509 -3.25 -13.81 19.60
N LEU A 510 -4.39 -13.14 19.40
CA LEU A 510 -4.94 -12.19 20.37
C LEU A 510 -5.64 -12.98 21.48
N LYS A 511 -5.15 -12.88 22.72
CA LYS A 511 -5.82 -13.47 23.89
C LYS A 511 -6.99 -12.57 24.30
N LEU A 512 -8.19 -13.13 24.33
CA LEU A 512 -9.40 -12.42 24.74
C LEU A 512 -9.64 -12.68 26.23
N LYS A 513 -9.88 -11.62 27.00
CA LYS A 513 -10.23 -11.71 28.43
C LYS A 513 -11.33 -10.72 28.76
N GLY A 514 -12.47 -11.21 29.26
CA GLY A 514 -13.64 -10.36 29.53
C GLY A 514 -14.26 -9.75 28.28
N GLY A 515 -14.21 -10.46 27.15
CA GLY A 515 -14.79 -10.06 25.86
C GLY A 515 -13.95 -9.13 24.98
N LEU A 516 -12.87 -8.58 25.54
CA LEU A 516 -11.97 -7.65 24.84
C LEU A 516 -10.54 -8.19 24.81
N ALA A 517 -9.86 -7.96 23.69
CA ALA A 517 -8.45 -8.33 23.56
C ALA A 517 -7.59 -7.20 24.12
N VAL A 518 -6.79 -7.52 25.13
CA VAL A 518 -5.68 -6.66 25.53
C VAL A 518 -4.67 -6.64 24.39
N ASP A 519 -4.21 -5.46 24.01
CA ASP A 519 -3.20 -5.35 22.96
C ASP A 519 -1.88 -6.01 23.40
N PRO A 520 -1.34 -7.00 22.66
CA PRO A 520 -0.07 -7.65 23.04
C PRO A 520 1.12 -6.68 23.13
N ASP A 521 1.04 -5.52 22.44
CA ASP A 521 2.04 -4.47 22.55
C ASP A 521 2.12 -3.87 23.98
N SER A 522 1.12 -4.13 24.84
CA SER A 522 1.16 -3.72 26.24
C SER A 522 2.02 -4.66 27.11
N GLY A 523 2.25 -5.91 26.69
CA GLY A 523 2.91 -6.94 27.51
C GLY A 523 2.14 -7.31 28.78
N LEU A 524 0.84 -7.03 28.83
CA LEU A 524 -0.05 -7.27 29.98
C LEU A 524 -1.21 -8.20 29.66
N GLU A 525 -1.23 -8.80 28.46
CA GLU A 525 -2.29 -9.69 27.98
C GLU A 525 -2.55 -10.89 28.89
N ASP A 526 -1.51 -11.34 29.61
CA ASP A 526 -1.59 -12.48 30.53
C ASP A 526 -1.99 -12.10 31.96
N VAL A 527 -1.97 -10.82 32.33
CA VAL A 527 -2.18 -10.37 33.73
C VAL A 527 -3.28 -9.33 33.91
N ALA A 528 -3.82 -8.79 32.83
CA ALA A 528 -4.86 -7.76 32.86
C ALA A 528 -5.99 -8.05 31.85
N HIS A 529 -7.12 -7.36 32.05
CA HIS A 529 -8.24 -7.28 31.12
C HIS A 529 -8.60 -5.81 30.86
N VAL A 530 -9.32 -5.56 29.76
CA VAL A 530 -9.80 -4.21 29.43
C VAL A 530 -10.96 -3.82 30.34
N TYR A 531 -10.94 -2.60 30.88
CA TYR A 531 -12.01 -2.12 31.76
C TYR A 531 -13.34 -1.97 31.01
N LYS A 532 -14.37 -2.62 31.55
CA LYS A 532 -15.75 -2.57 31.07
C LYS A 532 -16.70 -2.33 32.24
N LYS A 533 -17.57 -1.31 32.13
CA LYS A 533 -18.64 -1.01 33.09
C LYS A 533 -19.99 -1.07 32.38
N HIS A 534 -20.76 -2.13 32.58
CA HIS A 534 -22.01 -2.38 31.83
C HIS A 534 -21.78 -2.38 30.30
N LYS A 535 -22.34 -1.39 29.58
CA LYS A 535 -22.14 -1.17 28.13
C LYS A 535 -20.95 -0.25 27.81
N GLU A 536 -20.30 0.32 28.83
CA GLU A 536 -19.19 1.25 28.65
C GLU A 536 -17.88 0.50 28.56
N VAL A 537 -17.23 0.62 27.41
CA VAL A 537 -15.95 -0.03 27.13
C VAL A 537 -14.89 1.07 26.97
N TYR A 538 -13.87 1.07 27.85
CA TYR A 538 -12.74 2.01 27.77
C TYR A 538 -11.65 1.48 26.82
N ASN A 539 -12.03 1.35 25.56
CA ASN A 539 -11.19 0.95 24.44
C ASN A 539 -11.62 1.75 23.21
N CYS A 540 -10.68 2.38 22.54
CA CYS A 540 -10.98 3.13 21.33
C CYS A 540 -9.81 3.04 20.34
N VAL A 541 -10.14 2.85 19.06
CA VAL A 541 -9.20 2.93 17.95
C VAL A 541 -9.58 4.15 17.12
N LEU A 542 -8.64 5.08 16.99
CA LEU A 542 -8.79 6.31 16.26
C LEU A 542 -7.97 6.26 14.97
N ASN A 543 -8.53 6.77 13.88
CA ASN A 543 -7.88 6.87 12.58
C ASN A 543 -7.76 8.32 12.13
N LYS A 544 -6.71 8.62 11.37
CA LYS A 544 -6.52 9.90 10.70
C LYS A 544 -5.86 9.68 9.35
N VAL A 545 -6.59 9.96 8.28
CA VAL A 545 -6.05 10.01 6.92
C VAL A 545 -6.13 11.44 6.38
N ASP A 546 -5.01 11.88 5.80
CA ASP A 546 -4.93 13.16 5.08
C ASP A 546 -3.96 12.98 3.91
N ILE A 547 -4.51 12.83 2.71
CA ILE A 547 -3.77 12.67 1.46
C ILE A 547 -2.85 13.88 1.18
N GLN A 548 -3.28 15.10 1.55
CA GLN A 548 -2.52 16.32 1.26
C GLN A 548 -1.25 16.38 2.10
N THR A 549 -1.33 15.95 3.37
CA THR A 549 -0.19 15.91 4.30
C THR A 549 0.47 14.54 4.44
N ASP A 550 0.08 13.58 3.61
CA ASP A 550 0.59 12.20 3.59
C ASP A 550 0.49 11.50 4.96
N LYS A 551 -0.67 11.61 5.60
CA LYS A 551 -0.97 10.95 6.87
C LYS A 551 -1.87 9.75 6.64
N ASN A 552 -1.51 8.64 7.26
CA ASN A 552 -2.32 7.43 7.35
C ASN A 552 -2.07 6.79 8.72
N SER A 553 -2.54 7.47 9.77
CA SER A 553 -2.16 7.19 11.15
C SER A 553 -3.29 6.53 11.93
N TYR A 554 -2.92 5.64 12.86
CA TYR A 554 -3.81 5.14 13.90
C TYR A 554 -3.37 5.61 15.29
N PHE A 555 -4.31 5.64 16.22
CA PHE A 555 -4.08 5.84 17.65
C PHE A 555 -5.06 4.98 18.45
N LYS A 556 -4.56 3.96 19.14
CA LYS A 556 -5.32 3.05 19.99
C LYS A 556 -5.09 3.40 21.46
N MET A 557 -6.14 3.33 22.25
CA MET A 557 -6.12 3.58 23.69
C MET A 557 -6.98 2.55 24.44
N GLN A 558 -6.46 2.05 25.56
CA GLN A 558 -7.12 1.05 26.41
C GLN A 558 -6.89 1.37 27.90
N VAL A 559 -7.94 1.24 28.71
CA VAL A 559 -7.80 1.16 30.17
C VAL A 559 -7.73 -0.31 30.56
N LEU A 560 -6.66 -0.71 31.24
CA LEU A 560 -6.40 -2.09 31.64
C LEU A 560 -6.46 -2.22 33.17
N VAL A 561 -7.10 -3.28 33.66
CA VAL A 561 -7.23 -3.61 35.08
C VAL A 561 -6.59 -4.96 35.32
N ALA A 562 -5.84 -5.09 36.42
CA ALA A 562 -5.24 -6.36 36.79
C ALA A 562 -6.31 -7.42 37.05
N ASP A 563 -6.08 -8.64 36.59
CA ASP A 563 -6.94 -9.78 36.90
C ASP A 563 -6.88 -10.14 38.39
N LYS A 564 -5.75 -9.84 39.04
CA LYS A 564 -5.49 -10.09 40.46
C LYS A 564 -4.90 -8.83 41.11
N GLY A 565 -5.56 -8.36 42.16
CA GLY A 565 -5.16 -7.17 42.93
C GLY A 565 -5.68 -5.84 42.36
N ASN A 566 -5.32 -4.73 43.00
CA ASN A 566 -5.78 -3.38 42.64
C ASN A 566 -4.70 -2.61 41.88
N LYS A 567 -4.42 -3.00 40.64
CA LYS A 567 -3.53 -2.25 39.75
C LYS A 567 -4.26 -1.89 38.46
N PHE A 568 -4.01 -0.67 37.99
CA PHE A 568 -4.66 -0.08 36.83
C PHE A 568 -3.58 0.48 35.90
N TRP A 569 -3.81 0.37 34.59
CA TRP A 569 -2.93 0.93 33.59
C TRP A 569 -3.71 1.65 32.50
N PHE A 570 -3.10 2.71 31.97
CA PHE A 570 -3.53 3.32 30.72
C PHE A 570 -2.53 2.94 29.63
N PHE A 571 -3.02 2.26 28.60
CA PHE A 571 -2.23 1.84 27.45
C PHE A 571 -2.58 2.69 26.22
N ARG A 572 -1.55 3.12 25.49
CA ARG A 572 -1.71 3.78 24.20
C ARG A 572 -0.71 3.25 23.18
N SER A 573 -1.15 3.12 21.94
CA SER A 573 -0.34 2.69 20.79
C SER A 573 -0.66 3.58 19.60
N TRP A 574 0.35 4.04 18.88
CA TRP A 574 0.18 4.98 17.76
C TRP A 574 1.18 4.67 16.65
N GLY A 575 0.85 5.01 15.42
CA GLY A 575 1.74 4.77 14.30
C GLY A 575 1.10 5.01 12.94
N ARG A 576 1.86 4.70 11.87
CA ARG A 576 1.32 4.65 10.51
C ARG A 576 0.80 3.24 10.24
N ILE A 577 -0.44 3.14 9.74
CA ILE A 577 -1.15 1.88 9.51
C ILE A 577 -0.31 0.97 8.59
N GLY A 578 -0.18 -0.31 8.96
CA GLY A 578 0.53 -1.33 8.18
C GLY A 578 2.06 -1.24 8.15
N THR A 579 2.67 -0.41 8.99
CA THR A 579 4.14 -0.23 9.05
C THR A 579 4.70 -0.41 10.46
N THR A 580 6.03 -0.51 10.57
CA THR A 580 6.75 -0.50 11.86
C THR A 580 6.89 0.90 12.45
N ILE A 581 6.37 1.94 11.77
CA ILE A 581 6.45 3.33 12.24
C ILE A 581 5.42 3.53 13.34
N GLY A 582 5.88 3.87 14.53
CA GLY A 582 5.02 4.08 15.67
C GLY A 582 5.69 3.83 17.00
N GLY A 583 4.89 3.81 18.05
CA GLY A 583 5.30 3.47 19.39
C GLY A 583 4.11 3.11 20.25
N ASN A 584 4.40 2.57 21.42
CA ASN A 584 3.40 2.28 22.43
C ASN A 584 3.89 2.81 23.79
N LYS A 585 2.95 2.95 24.74
CA LYS A 585 3.27 3.30 26.12
C LYS A 585 2.22 2.73 27.05
N VAL A 586 2.70 2.07 28.10
CA VAL A 586 1.92 1.65 29.26
C VAL A 586 2.23 2.59 30.40
N GLU A 587 1.21 3.18 31.02
CA GLU A 587 1.34 4.02 32.21
C GLU A 587 0.59 3.39 33.38
N SER A 588 1.31 3.08 34.45
CA SER A 588 0.70 2.61 35.71
C SER A 588 -0.04 3.76 36.39
N CYS A 589 -1.29 3.51 36.80
CA CYS A 589 -2.16 4.46 37.45
C CYS A 589 -2.42 4.04 38.90
N SER A 590 -2.52 5.03 39.81
CA SER A 590 -2.81 4.79 41.24
C SER A 590 -4.24 4.31 41.46
N THR A 591 -5.19 4.91 40.75
CA THR A 591 -6.61 4.56 40.84
C THR A 591 -7.20 4.31 39.45
N LEU A 592 -8.35 3.65 39.41
CA LEU A 592 -9.12 3.47 38.20
C LEU A 592 -9.57 4.82 37.61
N LEU A 593 -9.92 5.78 38.46
CA LEU A 593 -10.33 7.13 38.03
C LEU A 593 -9.18 7.87 37.33
N ASP A 594 -7.95 7.70 37.80
CA ASP A 594 -6.78 8.31 37.12
C ASP A 594 -6.57 7.73 35.72
N ALA A 595 -6.79 6.41 35.57
CA ALA A 595 -6.68 5.74 34.27
C ALA A 595 -7.80 6.19 33.31
N MET A 596 -9.04 6.33 33.82
CA MET A 596 -10.17 6.86 33.06
C MET A 596 -9.97 8.32 32.67
N GLY A 597 -9.53 9.17 33.60
CA GLY A 597 -9.24 10.58 33.32
C GLY A 597 -8.13 10.76 32.29
N SER A 598 -7.10 9.90 32.33
CA SER A 598 -6.05 9.88 31.30
C SER A 598 -6.60 9.48 29.93
N PHE A 599 -7.50 8.51 29.88
CA PHE A 599 -8.18 8.09 28.66
C PHE A 599 -9.01 9.23 28.06
N GLU A 600 -9.88 9.85 28.87
CA GLU A 600 -10.76 10.94 28.44
C GLU A 600 -9.98 12.17 27.98
N PHE A 601 -8.92 12.55 28.72
CA PHE A 601 -8.02 13.63 28.33
C PHE A 601 -7.39 13.38 26.96
N HIS A 602 -6.86 12.18 26.74
CA HIS A 602 -6.24 11.84 25.46
C HIS A 602 -7.26 11.69 24.33
N PHE A 603 -8.47 11.22 24.62
CA PHE A 603 -9.56 11.20 23.64
C PHE A 603 -9.91 12.62 23.19
N GLN A 604 -10.06 13.56 24.13
CA GLN A 604 -10.35 14.95 23.83
C GLN A 604 -9.19 15.65 23.10
N ASP A 605 -7.93 15.44 23.52
CA ASP A 605 -6.75 15.98 22.85
C ASP A 605 -6.62 15.49 21.40
N LYS A 606 -6.99 14.23 21.11
CA LYS A 606 -6.83 13.65 19.77
C LYS A 606 -8.01 13.89 18.85
N THR A 607 -9.23 13.98 19.39
CA THR A 607 -10.46 14.09 18.60
C THR A 607 -11.08 15.49 18.63
N GLY A 608 -10.80 16.29 19.66
CA GLY A 608 -11.48 17.54 19.95
C GLY A 608 -12.85 17.38 20.65
N ASN A 609 -13.30 16.16 20.91
CA ASN A 609 -14.62 15.86 21.47
C ASN A 609 -14.49 15.30 22.90
N SER A 610 -15.49 15.52 23.76
CA SER A 610 -15.59 14.81 25.03
C SER A 610 -15.86 13.33 24.78
N TRP A 611 -15.32 12.47 25.65
CA TRP A 611 -15.67 11.04 25.63
C TRP A 611 -17.17 10.83 25.89
N ASP A 612 -17.77 11.65 26.75
CA ASP A 612 -19.19 11.54 27.07
C ASP A 612 -20.09 11.87 25.87
N ASP A 613 -19.78 12.94 25.12
CA ASP A 613 -20.52 13.33 23.92
C ASP A 613 -20.47 12.22 22.86
N TYR A 614 -19.28 11.64 22.65
CA TYR A 614 -19.10 10.52 21.74
C TYR A 614 -19.98 9.32 22.11
N ARG A 615 -20.03 8.95 23.40
CA ARG A 615 -20.86 7.82 23.87
C ARG A 615 -22.36 8.05 23.68
N HIS A 616 -22.80 9.30 23.71
CA HIS A 616 -24.20 9.67 23.46
C HIS A 616 -24.49 9.92 21.96
N GLY A 617 -23.55 9.62 21.07
CA GLY A 617 -23.70 9.73 19.62
C GLY A 617 -23.49 11.15 19.07
N ALA A 618 -22.99 12.08 19.87
CA ALA A 618 -22.70 13.46 19.48
C ALA A 618 -21.20 13.63 19.15
N PHE A 619 -20.75 13.02 18.06
CA PHE A 619 -19.37 13.18 17.58
C PHE A 619 -19.30 14.18 16.42
N HIS A 620 -18.41 15.16 16.51
CA HIS A 620 -18.14 16.11 15.44
C HIS A 620 -16.68 16.01 15.00
N LYS A 621 -16.45 15.72 13.71
CA LYS A 621 -15.09 15.72 13.17
C LYS A 621 -14.51 17.13 13.24
N HIS A 622 -13.30 17.27 13.77
CA HIS A 622 -12.54 18.52 13.69
C HIS A 622 -11.41 18.43 12.67
N ALA A 623 -11.09 19.54 12.00
CA ALA A 623 -10.02 19.61 11.01
C ALA A 623 -8.67 19.19 11.62
N GLY A 624 -7.99 18.24 10.97
CA GLY A 624 -6.70 17.71 11.44
C GLY A 624 -6.77 16.82 12.70
N ALA A 625 -7.93 16.61 13.31
CA ALA A 625 -8.12 15.69 14.44
C ALA A 625 -8.35 14.24 13.96
N TYR A 626 -8.26 13.27 14.88
CA TYR A 626 -8.59 11.88 14.61
C TYR A 626 -10.10 11.62 14.59
N TYR A 627 -10.51 10.50 14.00
CA TYR A 627 -11.88 9.99 13.95
C TYR A 627 -11.94 8.59 14.61
N PRO A 628 -12.90 8.33 15.52
CA PRO A 628 -13.07 7.03 16.15
C PRO A 628 -13.67 6.01 15.18
N VAL A 629 -13.04 4.84 15.06
CA VAL A 629 -13.57 3.72 14.28
C VAL A 629 -14.50 2.92 15.17
N ASP A 630 -15.74 2.74 14.71
CA ASP A 630 -16.75 1.96 15.42
C ASP A 630 -16.45 0.46 15.24
N ILE A 631 -15.95 -0.15 16.32
CA ILE A 631 -15.53 -1.55 16.36
C ILE A 631 -16.50 -2.32 17.26
N ASP A 632 -17.11 -3.38 16.73
CA ASP A 632 -17.97 -4.25 17.50
C ASP A 632 -17.13 -5.17 18.39
N TYR A 633 -17.16 -4.90 19.70
CA TYR A 633 -16.42 -5.62 20.71
C TYR A 633 -17.30 -6.68 21.41
N ASN A 634 -18.02 -7.49 20.64
CA ASN A 634 -18.78 -8.61 21.19
C ASN A 634 -17.89 -9.58 22.00
N ASP A 635 -18.45 -10.09 23.10
CA ASP A 635 -17.75 -10.68 24.24
C ASP A 635 -17.18 -12.11 24.01
N GLU A 636 -17.27 -12.65 22.80
CA GLU A 636 -16.96 -14.05 22.56
C GLU A 636 -15.56 -14.27 21.97
N GLU A 637 -14.85 -15.28 22.48
CA GLU A 637 -13.64 -15.78 21.86
C GLU A 637 -13.93 -16.13 20.40
N THR A 638 -13.03 -15.74 19.48
CA THR A 638 -13.14 -16.16 18.08
C THR A 638 -12.97 -17.68 18.03
N LYS A 639 -14.11 -18.39 18.04
CA LYS A 639 -14.13 -19.84 17.96
C LYS A 639 -13.62 -20.23 16.59
N THR A 640 -12.48 -20.91 16.55
CA THR A 640 -12.09 -21.67 15.36
C THR A 640 -12.93 -22.94 15.32
N LEU A 641 -13.28 -23.41 14.12
CA LEU A 641 -13.84 -24.73 13.91
C LEU A 641 -13.02 -25.77 14.70
N SER A 642 -13.57 -26.28 15.80
CA SER A 642 -12.88 -27.25 16.64
C SER A 642 -12.92 -28.62 15.95
N GLU A 643 -11.80 -29.05 15.39
CA GLU A 643 -11.68 -30.35 14.71
C GLU A 643 -11.76 -31.55 15.68
N ASN A 644 -11.42 -31.33 16.95
CA ASN A 644 -11.35 -32.37 17.97
C ASN A 644 -12.68 -32.55 18.71
N SER A 645 -13.66 -33.12 18.01
CA SER A 645 -14.90 -33.61 18.62
C SER A 645 -14.90 -35.14 18.69
N ASN A 646 -15.13 -35.71 19.88
CA ASN A 646 -15.33 -37.15 20.06
C ASN A 646 -16.66 -37.66 19.48
N ILE A 647 -17.52 -36.76 18.98
CA ILE A 647 -18.84 -37.07 18.41
C ILE A 647 -18.72 -37.10 16.89
N LYS A 648 -19.16 -38.19 16.26
CA LYS A 648 -19.18 -38.35 14.80
C LYS A 648 -20.25 -37.46 14.17
N SER A 649 -19.88 -36.69 13.14
CA SER A 649 -20.81 -35.88 12.35
C SER A 649 -21.83 -36.75 11.60
N LYS A 650 -23.06 -36.24 11.46
CA LYS A 650 -24.14 -36.87 10.68
C LYS A 650 -24.09 -36.54 9.19
N LEU A 651 -23.24 -35.59 8.79
CA LEU A 651 -23.13 -35.10 7.42
C LEU A 651 -22.24 -36.01 6.57
N GLU A 652 -22.48 -36.03 5.26
CA GLU A 652 -21.61 -36.72 4.31
C GLU A 652 -20.21 -36.08 4.25
N PRO A 653 -19.13 -36.85 3.98
CA PRO A 653 -17.76 -36.33 3.98
C PRO A 653 -17.56 -35.10 3.09
N ALA A 654 -18.17 -35.09 1.90
CA ALA A 654 -18.12 -33.97 0.96
C ALA A 654 -18.74 -32.68 1.54
N VAL A 655 -19.84 -32.81 2.28
CA VAL A 655 -20.52 -31.68 2.94
C VAL A 655 -19.68 -31.19 4.13
N GLN A 656 -19.05 -32.10 4.88
CA GLN A 656 -18.11 -31.72 5.94
C GLN A 656 -16.94 -30.91 5.38
N ASP A 657 -16.35 -31.34 4.26
CA ASP A 657 -15.25 -30.62 3.60
C ASP A 657 -15.67 -29.24 3.08
N LEU A 658 -16.90 -29.13 2.57
CA LEU A 658 -17.47 -27.84 2.18
C LEU A 658 -17.63 -26.91 3.38
N VAL A 659 -18.18 -27.39 4.51
CA VAL A 659 -18.35 -26.57 5.73
C VAL A 659 -17.00 -26.13 6.28
N ARG A 660 -15.99 -27.02 6.30
CA ARG A 660 -14.60 -26.67 6.68
C ARG A 660 -14.05 -25.54 5.81
N MET A 661 -14.27 -25.63 4.51
CA MET A 661 -13.79 -24.65 3.53
C MET A 661 -14.50 -23.29 3.70
N LEU A 662 -15.81 -23.28 3.91
CA LEU A 662 -16.60 -22.05 4.06
C LEU A 662 -16.22 -21.23 5.29
N PHE A 663 -15.84 -21.92 6.37
CA PHE A 663 -15.52 -21.32 7.67
C PHE A 663 -14.00 -21.29 7.96
N ASP A 664 -13.17 -21.38 6.92
CA ASP A 664 -11.71 -21.26 7.05
C ASP A 664 -11.27 -19.80 7.27
N VAL A 665 -10.91 -19.52 8.52
CA VAL A 665 -10.41 -18.22 8.99
C VAL A 665 -9.13 -17.78 8.26
N ASP A 666 -8.25 -18.71 7.86
CA ASP A 666 -7.00 -18.34 7.20
C ASP A 666 -7.22 -17.93 5.75
N THR A 667 -8.23 -18.51 5.07
CA THR A 667 -8.68 -18.02 3.76
C THR A 667 -9.32 -16.62 3.87
N MET A 668 -10.13 -16.37 4.89
CA MET A 668 -10.68 -15.03 5.14
C MET A 668 -9.57 -13.98 5.37
N LYS A 669 -8.52 -14.32 6.13
CA LYS A 669 -7.33 -13.46 6.32
C LYS A 669 -6.60 -13.14 5.02
N LYS A 670 -6.39 -14.14 4.16
CA LYS A 670 -5.73 -13.93 2.87
C LYS A 670 -6.49 -12.93 2.00
N VAL A 671 -7.82 -13.04 1.95
CA VAL A 671 -8.68 -12.09 1.20
C VAL A 671 -8.57 -10.67 1.78
N MET A 672 -8.52 -10.50 3.11
CA MET A 672 -8.32 -9.17 3.70
C MET A 672 -6.94 -8.57 3.39
N LEU A 673 -5.90 -9.41 3.30
CA LEU A 673 -4.56 -8.98 2.89
C LEU A 673 -4.51 -8.57 1.41
N GLU A 674 -5.24 -9.26 0.54
CA GLU A 674 -5.37 -8.87 -0.88
C GLU A 674 -5.96 -7.47 -1.04
N PHE A 675 -6.86 -7.09 -0.13
CA PHE A 675 -7.48 -5.76 -0.09
C PHE A 675 -6.64 -4.68 0.59
N GLU A 676 -5.39 -4.99 0.93
CA GLU A 676 -4.45 -4.08 1.60
C GLU A 676 -4.98 -3.60 2.96
N LEU A 677 -5.77 -4.40 3.67
CA LEU A 677 -6.29 -4.05 4.99
C LEU A 677 -5.32 -4.47 6.10
N ASP A 678 -5.19 -3.64 7.13
CA ASP A 678 -4.31 -3.94 8.27
C ASP A 678 -5.01 -4.86 9.28
N MET A 679 -4.73 -6.16 9.21
CA MET A 679 -5.30 -7.18 10.10
C MET A 679 -4.86 -7.06 11.57
N GLU A 680 -3.74 -6.38 11.88
CA GLU A 680 -3.30 -6.20 13.28
C GLU A 680 -4.17 -5.14 13.98
N LYS A 681 -4.52 -4.07 13.26
CA LYS A 681 -5.35 -2.98 13.77
C LYS A 681 -6.84 -3.21 13.51
N MET A 682 -7.17 -4.07 12.55
CA MET A 682 -8.51 -4.57 12.25
C MET A 682 -8.59 -6.07 12.53
N PRO A 683 -8.81 -6.51 13.78
CA PRO A 683 -9.11 -7.92 14.03
C PRO A 683 -10.31 -8.33 13.18
N LEU A 684 -10.17 -9.45 12.48
CA LEU A 684 -11.17 -9.94 11.55
C LEU A 684 -12.56 -10.00 12.21
N GLY A 685 -13.57 -9.45 11.53
CA GLY A 685 -14.96 -9.53 11.96
C GLY A 685 -15.43 -8.52 13.01
N LYS A 686 -14.77 -7.36 13.18
CA LYS A 686 -15.19 -6.35 14.18
C LYS A 686 -15.54 -4.96 13.62
N LEU A 687 -15.65 -4.76 12.31
CA LEU A 687 -16.19 -3.51 11.78
C LEU A 687 -17.70 -3.48 11.97
N SER A 688 -18.25 -2.40 12.55
CA SER A 688 -19.70 -2.30 12.68
C SER A 688 -20.37 -2.20 11.30
N GLN A 689 -21.54 -2.82 11.13
CA GLN A 689 -22.31 -2.69 9.88
C GLN A 689 -22.63 -1.22 9.55
N LYS A 690 -22.78 -0.37 10.58
CA LYS A 690 -22.97 1.08 10.42
C LYS A 690 -21.76 1.75 9.77
N GLN A 691 -20.54 1.34 10.16
CA GLN A 691 -19.30 1.83 9.58
C GLN A 691 -19.18 1.43 8.09
N LEU A 692 -19.50 0.17 7.76
CA LEU A 692 -19.51 -0.33 6.38
C LEU A 692 -20.53 0.41 5.51
N GLN A 693 -21.75 0.62 6.01
CA GLN A 693 -22.79 1.41 5.33
C GLN A 693 -22.35 2.87 5.12
N SER A 694 -21.69 3.47 6.11
CA SER A 694 -21.16 4.84 5.99
C SER A 694 -20.06 4.91 4.92
N ALA A 695 -19.20 3.91 4.83
CA ALA A 695 -18.18 3.82 3.77
C ALA A 695 -18.82 3.65 2.38
N MET A 696 -19.88 2.84 2.25
CA MET A 696 -20.64 2.70 1.00
C MET A 696 -21.26 4.04 0.55
N LYS A 697 -21.85 4.82 1.48
CA LYS A 697 -22.38 6.16 1.19
C LYS A 697 -21.31 7.10 0.64
N VAL A 698 -20.09 7.05 1.20
CA VAL A 698 -18.96 7.86 0.69
C VAL A 698 -18.56 7.43 -0.72
N LEU A 699 -18.54 6.13 -1.03
CA LEU A 699 -18.28 5.68 -2.40
C LEU A 699 -19.36 6.14 -3.39
N THR A 700 -20.62 6.18 -2.97
CA THR A 700 -21.73 6.74 -3.77
C THR A 700 -21.51 8.23 -4.06
N GLU A 701 -21.13 9.01 -3.04
CA GLU A 701 -20.78 10.42 -3.19
C GLU A 701 -19.62 10.61 -4.18
N ILE A 702 -18.56 9.79 -4.11
CA ILE A 702 -17.44 9.84 -5.07
C ILE A 702 -17.94 9.53 -6.48
N SER A 703 -18.76 8.50 -6.64
CA SER A 703 -19.36 8.14 -7.92
C SER A 703 -20.17 9.30 -8.52
N GLU A 704 -20.99 9.98 -7.73
CA GLU A 704 -21.72 11.18 -8.15
C GLU A 704 -20.80 12.34 -8.53
N LEU A 705 -19.69 12.52 -7.81
CA LEU A 705 -18.67 13.51 -8.16
C LEU A 705 -17.99 13.20 -9.49
N ILE A 706 -17.75 11.94 -9.84
CA ILE A 706 -17.20 11.56 -11.16
C ILE A 706 -18.17 11.97 -12.27
N VAL A 707 -19.46 11.63 -12.12
CA VAL A 707 -20.49 11.94 -13.12
C VAL A 707 -20.67 13.44 -13.30
N ASN A 708 -20.66 14.21 -12.21
CA ASN A 708 -20.90 15.65 -12.21
C ASN A 708 -19.65 16.49 -12.51
N GLY A 709 -18.47 15.88 -12.69
CA GLY A 709 -17.22 16.60 -12.91
C GLY A 709 -16.74 17.39 -11.68
N GLY A 710 -16.72 16.74 -10.52
CA GLY A 710 -16.31 17.33 -9.23
C GLY A 710 -14.91 17.93 -9.24
N SER A 711 -14.66 18.89 -8.33
CA SER A 711 -13.33 19.46 -8.15
C SER A 711 -12.38 18.47 -7.46
N ASN A 712 -11.08 18.58 -7.73
CA ASN A 712 -10.05 17.76 -7.08
C ASN A 712 -10.12 17.84 -5.53
N SER A 713 -10.52 18.99 -4.96
CA SER A 713 -10.71 19.10 -3.51
C SER A 713 -11.85 18.23 -2.97
N GLN A 714 -12.93 18.04 -3.74
CA GLN A 714 -14.05 17.18 -3.35
C GLN A 714 -13.66 15.70 -3.41
N PHE A 715 -12.90 15.29 -4.44
CA PHE A 715 -12.36 13.93 -4.51
C PHE A 715 -11.42 13.62 -3.35
N ILE A 716 -10.53 14.56 -2.99
CA ILE A 716 -9.63 14.41 -1.83
C ILE A 716 -10.45 14.32 -0.52
N ASP A 717 -11.52 15.10 -0.37
CA ASP A 717 -12.40 15.07 0.81
C ASP A 717 -13.02 13.70 1.01
N ALA A 718 -13.72 13.21 -0.02
CA ALA A 718 -14.40 11.94 0.03
C ALA A 718 -13.41 10.77 0.14
N SER A 719 -12.23 10.85 -0.49
CA SER A 719 -11.16 9.86 -0.32
C SER A 719 -10.62 9.84 1.11
N ASN A 720 -10.34 11.01 1.72
CA ASN A 720 -9.92 11.11 3.12
C ASN A 720 -10.96 10.50 4.07
N ARG A 721 -12.25 10.76 3.83
CA ARG A 721 -13.36 10.15 4.59
C ARG A 721 -13.36 8.64 4.44
N PHE A 722 -13.30 8.12 3.22
CA PHE A 722 -13.32 6.68 2.95
C PHE A 722 -12.18 5.94 3.66
N TYR A 723 -10.93 6.38 3.49
CA TYR A 723 -9.77 5.73 4.10
C TYR A 723 -9.68 5.94 5.62
N THR A 724 -10.32 6.99 6.16
CA THR A 724 -10.44 7.12 7.61
C THR A 724 -11.45 6.12 8.18
N LEU A 725 -12.57 5.89 7.47
CA LEU A 725 -13.58 4.91 7.86
C LEU A 725 -13.08 3.48 7.77
N ILE A 726 -12.33 3.15 6.70
CA ILE A 726 -11.78 1.82 6.43
C ILE A 726 -10.24 1.92 6.41
N PRO A 727 -9.54 1.48 7.48
CA PRO A 727 -8.08 1.57 7.57
C PRO A 727 -7.37 0.71 6.51
N HIS A 728 -6.62 1.36 5.62
CA HIS A 728 -5.83 0.72 4.56
C HIS A 728 -4.32 0.80 4.84
N ASN A 729 -3.58 -0.17 4.33
CA ASN A 729 -2.13 -0.26 4.40
C ASN A 729 -1.47 0.18 3.08
N PHE A 730 -1.12 1.46 3.01
CA PHE A 730 -0.31 2.02 1.91
C PHE A 730 1.20 1.92 2.16
N GLY A 731 1.63 1.21 3.20
CA GLY A 731 3.02 1.24 3.66
C GLY A 731 3.48 2.67 3.97
N VAL A 732 4.56 3.12 3.34
CA VAL A 732 5.06 4.50 3.45
C VAL A 732 4.66 5.38 2.26
N GLU A 733 3.86 4.85 1.34
CA GLU A 733 3.39 5.60 0.17
C GLU A 733 2.16 6.43 0.55
N THR A 734 1.94 7.49 -0.23
CA THR A 734 0.81 8.40 0.00
C THR A 734 -0.49 7.70 -0.41
N PRO A 735 -1.56 7.78 0.41
CA PRO A 735 -2.86 7.24 0.03
C PRO A 735 -3.31 7.83 -1.31
N THR A 736 -3.89 6.98 -2.16
CA THR A 736 -4.33 7.37 -3.49
C THR A 736 -5.62 8.19 -3.42
N VAL A 737 -5.88 9.03 -4.43
CA VAL A 737 -7.18 9.70 -4.56
C VAL A 737 -8.10 8.77 -5.35
N LEU A 738 -9.34 8.62 -4.89
CA LEU A 738 -10.39 7.87 -5.58
C LEU A 738 -11.08 8.81 -6.58
N ASP A 739 -10.72 8.71 -7.85
CA ASP A 739 -11.22 9.57 -8.93
C ASP A 739 -11.62 8.81 -10.21
N THR A 740 -11.48 7.47 -10.25
CA THR A 740 -11.93 6.65 -11.38
C THR A 740 -13.00 5.62 -11.01
N VAL A 741 -13.78 5.22 -12.01
CA VAL A 741 -14.86 4.21 -11.88
C VAL A 741 -14.30 2.86 -11.47
N GLU A 742 -13.16 2.47 -12.03
CA GLU A 742 -12.52 1.18 -11.75
C GLU A 742 -12.10 1.06 -10.28
N GLN A 743 -11.53 2.14 -9.72
CA GLN A 743 -11.16 2.20 -8.31
C GLN A 743 -12.39 2.06 -7.40
N ILE A 744 -13.50 2.73 -7.74
CA ILE A 744 -14.75 2.62 -6.98
C ILE A 744 -15.26 1.17 -7.00
N ASN A 745 -15.27 0.53 -8.17
CA ASN A 745 -15.74 -0.85 -8.32
C ASN A 745 -14.90 -1.83 -7.50
N GLU A 746 -13.58 -1.64 -7.48
CA GLU A 746 -12.67 -2.44 -6.66
C GLU A 746 -12.96 -2.26 -5.16
N LYS A 747 -13.11 -1.01 -4.70
CA LYS A 747 -13.41 -0.72 -3.29
C LYS A 747 -14.83 -1.14 -2.89
N GLN A 748 -15.78 -1.13 -3.82
CA GLN A 748 -17.12 -1.68 -3.59
C GLN A 748 -17.09 -3.20 -3.42
N ALA A 749 -16.42 -3.92 -4.31
CA ALA A 749 -16.25 -5.37 -4.20
C ALA A 749 -15.54 -5.77 -2.90
N MET A 750 -14.60 -4.94 -2.43
CA MET A 750 -13.99 -5.08 -1.10
C MET A 750 -15.02 -4.94 0.02
N LEU A 751 -15.83 -3.87 0.05
CA LEU A 751 -16.84 -3.67 1.09
C LEU A 751 -17.90 -4.79 1.12
N ASP A 752 -18.31 -5.26 -0.05
CA ASP A 752 -19.25 -6.39 -0.16
C ASP A 752 -18.63 -7.65 0.46
N SER A 753 -17.37 -7.96 0.12
CA SER A 753 -16.66 -9.11 0.68
C SER A 753 -16.45 -9.00 2.19
N LEU A 754 -16.14 -7.80 2.69
CA LEU A 754 -15.99 -7.55 4.13
C LEU A 754 -17.29 -7.73 4.90
N THR A 755 -18.42 -7.32 4.31
CA THR A 755 -19.75 -7.50 4.90
C THR A 755 -20.08 -9.00 5.03
N GLU A 756 -19.77 -9.79 4.02
CA GLU A 756 -20.01 -11.24 4.06
C GLU A 756 -19.05 -11.96 5.01
N ILE A 757 -17.79 -11.51 5.11
CA ILE A 757 -16.83 -12.02 6.11
C ILE A 757 -17.32 -11.71 7.53
N GLU A 758 -17.87 -10.52 7.80
CA GLU A 758 -18.44 -10.16 9.11
C GLU A 758 -19.59 -11.12 9.50
N ILE A 759 -20.49 -11.42 8.56
CA ILE A 759 -21.56 -12.41 8.77
C ILE A 759 -20.99 -13.79 9.09
N ALA A 760 -19.96 -14.23 8.34
CA ALA A 760 -19.32 -15.52 8.59
C ALA A 760 -18.69 -15.61 9.98
N TYR A 761 -18.06 -14.53 10.44
CA TYR A 761 -17.52 -14.41 11.79
C TYR A 761 -18.60 -14.41 12.86
N SER A 762 -19.70 -13.69 12.64
CA SER A 762 -20.85 -13.68 13.56
C SER A 762 -21.39 -15.11 13.77
N PHE A 763 -21.44 -15.92 12.72
CA PHE A 763 -21.88 -17.30 12.80
C PHE A 763 -20.86 -18.20 13.52
N LEU A 764 -19.57 -18.02 13.27
CA LEU A 764 -18.51 -18.74 13.98
C LEU A 764 -18.62 -18.55 15.51
N ASN A 765 -18.89 -17.31 15.96
CA ASN A 765 -18.95 -17.00 17.38
C ASN A 765 -20.25 -17.51 18.03
N THR A 766 -21.39 -17.26 17.38
CA THR A 766 -22.74 -17.59 17.90
C THR A 766 -23.09 -19.08 17.89
N ALA A 767 -22.24 -19.94 17.34
CA ALA A 767 -22.48 -21.39 17.38
C ALA A 767 -22.41 -21.88 18.84
N GLU A 768 -23.55 -22.31 19.37
CA GLU A 768 -23.60 -23.00 20.66
C GLU A 768 -22.89 -24.35 20.52
N THR A 769 -21.79 -24.52 21.25
CA THR A 769 -21.16 -25.83 21.42
C THR A 769 -21.98 -26.60 22.44
N ASP A 770 -23.06 -27.22 22.00
CA ASP A 770 -23.73 -28.27 22.78
C ASP A 770 -22.78 -29.48 22.84
N ASP A 771 -22.42 -29.92 24.05
CA ASP A 771 -21.58 -31.10 24.29
C ASP A 771 -22.15 -32.38 23.65
N LYS A 772 -23.38 -32.36 23.15
CA LYS A 772 -24.06 -33.48 22.48
C LYS A 772 -24.03 -33.42 20.94
N LYS A 773 -23.50 -32.36 20.31
CA LYS A 773 -23.48 -32.21 18.84
C LYS A 773 -22.07 -32.03 18.29
N ASN A 774 -21.84 -32.53 17.08
CA ASN A 774 -20.59 -32.25 16.37
C ASN A 774 -20.55 -30.77 15.95
N PRO A 775 -19.43 -30.04 16.15
CA PRO A 775 -19.29 -28.63 15.77
C PRO A 775 -19.59 -28.34 14.29
N LEU A 776 -19.22 -29.24 13.37
CA LEU A 776 -19.53 -29.08 11.94
C LEU A 776 -21.04 -29.10 11.68
N ASP A 777 -21.77 -29.95 12.40
CA ASP A 777 -23.22 -30.06 12.28
C ASP A 777 -23.89 -28.77 12.81
N ALA A 778 -23.37 -28.18 13.89
CA ALA A 778 -23.87 -26.93 14.44
C ALA A 778 -23.69 -25.75 13.46
N HIS A 779 -22.50 -25.62 12.85
CA HIS A 779 -22.27 -24.58 11.84
C HIS A 779 -23.07 -24.80 10.56
N TYR A 780 -23.26 -26.07 10.15
CA TYR A 780 -24.14 -26.41 9.04
C TYR A 780 -25.61 -26.00 9.31
N GLU A 781 -26.13 -26.25 10.52
CA GLU A 781 -27.48 -25.82 10.92
C GLU A 781 -27.65 -24.29 10.84
N GLN A 782 -26.61 -23.50 11.14
CA GLN A 782 -26.62 -22.03 11.02
C GLN A 782 -26.74 -21.54 9.57
N LEU A 783 -26.25 -22.31 8.59
CA LEU A 783 -26.41 -22.01 7.16
C LEU A 783 -27.87 -22.11 6.72
N LYS A 784 -28.76 -22.76 7.49
CA LYS A 784 -30.21 -22.88 7.21
C LYS A 784 -30.49 -23.37 5.78
N THR A 785 -29.66 -24.28 5.29
CA THR A 785 -29.71 -24.82 3.93
C THR A 785 -29.45 -26.31 3.96
N ASP A 786 -30.36 -27.08 3.37
CA ASP A 786 -30.18 -28.51 3.19
C ASP A 786 -29.30 -28.75 1.96
N MET A 787 -28.28 -29.60 2.09
CA MET A 787 -27.30 -29.92 1.05
C MET A 787 -27.17 -31.44 0.90
N GLU A 788 -27.30 -31.92 -0.32
CA GLU A 788 -27.16 -33.33 -0.67
C GLU A 788 -26.18 -33.49 -1.83
N THR A 789 -25.29 -34.48 -1.78
CA THR A 789 -24.37 -34.72 -2.89
C THR A 789 -25.08 -35.40 -4.07
N ILE A 790 -24.75 -34.98 -5.28
CA ILE A 790 -25.23 -35.63 -6.49
C ILE A 790 -24.25 -36.73 -6.88
N LYS A 791 -24.75 -37.95 -7.05
CA LYS A 791 -23.93 -39.08 -7.51
C LYS A 791 -23.46 -38.86 -8.96
N LYS A 792 -22.19 -39.12 -9.22
CA LYS A 792 -21.52 -38.86 -10.51
C LYS A 792 -22.09 -39.66 -11.69
N ASP A 793 -22.71 -40.81 -11.40
CA ASP A 793 -23.33 -41.69 -12.38
C ASP A 793 -24.77 -41.27 -12.76
N SER A 794 -25.37 -40.35 -12.00
CA SER A 794 -26.74 -39.90 -12.23
C SER A 794 -26.88 -39.12 -13.55
N GLU A 795 -28.06 -39.22 -14.16
CA GLU A 795 -28.37 -38.47 -15.39
C GLU A 795 -28.36 -36.96 -15.15
N GLU A 796 -28.80 -36.52 -13.97
CA GLU A 796 -28.73 -35.12 -13.53
C GLU A 796 -27.28 -34.61 -13.52
N PHE A 797 -26.33 -35.40 -13.02
CA PHE A 797 -24.90 -35.03 -13.03
C PHE A 797 -24.36 -34.85 -14.44
N LYS A 798 -24.67 -35.76 -15.38
CA LYS A 798 -24.18 -35.69 -16.77
C LYS A 798 -24.69 -34.44 -17.50
N ILE A 799 -25.96 -34.07 -17.28
CA ILE A 799 -26.55 -32.86 -17.86
C ILE A 799 -25.81 -31.62 -17.34
N LEU A 800 -25.54 -31.57 -16.03
CA LEU A 800 -24.83 -30.46 -15.39
C LEU A 800 -23.35 -30.39 -15.82
N GLU A 801 -22.68 -31.54 -15.94
CA GLU A 801 -21.31 -31.64 -16.47
C GLU A 801 -21.24 -31.15 -17.92
N GLN A 802 -22.21 -31.55 -18.75
CA GLN A 802 -22.33 -31.07 -20.12
C GLN A 802 -22.52 -29.55 -20.17
N TYR A 803 -23.33 -28.98 -19.28
CA TYR A 803 -23.54 -27.53 -19.20
C TYR A 803 -22.23 -26.79 -18.88
N VAL A 804 -21.46 -27.27 -17.90
CA VAL A 804 -20.13 -26.69 -17.59
C VAL A 804 -19.19 -26.79 -18.79
N ARG A 805 -19.07 -27.98 -19.40
CA ARG A 805 -18.16 -28.21 -20.51
C ARG A 805 -18.49 -27.36 -21.74
N ASN A 806 -19.76 -27.28 -22.12
CA ASN A 806 -20.18 -26.63 -23.36
C ASN A 806 -20.19 -25.10 -23.29
N THR A 807 -20.36 -24.54 -22.09
CA THR A 807 -20.52 -23.08 -21.89
C THR A 807 -19.26 -22.41 -21.32
N HIS A 808 -18.12 -23.09 -21.46
CA HIS A 808 -16.81 -22.46 -21.28
C HIS A 808 -16.51 -21.57 -22.48
N ALA A 809 -16.20 -20.30 -22.23
CA ALA A 809 -16.07 -19.31 -23.28
C ALA A 809 -14.70 -19.37 -23.96
N GLU A 810 -14.67 -19.23 -25.28
CA GLU A 810 -13.42 -19.27 -26.07
C GLU A 810 -12.45 -18.13 -25.74
N THR A 811 -12.91 -17.02 -25.15
CA THR A 811 -12.03 -15.92 -24.73
C THR A 811 -11.42 -16.12 -23.34
N HIS A 812 -11.89 -17.11 -22.57
CA HIS A 812 -11.41 -17.38 -21.20
C HIS A 812 -10.51 -18.62 -21.18
N THR A 813 -9.37 -18.56 -21.88
CA THR A 813 -8.45 -19.70 -22.08
C THR A 813 -7.38 -19.87 -21.01
N SER A 814 -7.27 -18.90 -20.09
CA SER A 814 -6.28 -18.90 -19.01
C SER A 814 -6.42 -20.06 -18.02
N TYR A 815 -7.60 -20.66 -17.93
CA TYR A 815 -7.89 -21.80 -17.07
C TYR A 815 -8.91 -22.77 -17.71
N GLU A 816 -8.87 -24.01 -17.26
CA GLU A 816 -9.94 -25.00 -17.46
C GLU A 816 -10.68 -25.25 -16.15
N LEU A 817 -11.97 -25.58 -16.24
CA LEU A 817 -12.81 -25.90 -15.09
C LEU A 817 -12.96 -27.41 -14.96
N GLU A 818 -12.64 -27.93 -13.78
CA GLU A 818 -12.89 -29.31 -13.39
C GLU A 818 -13.91 -29.36 -12.26
N ILE A 819 -14.95 -30.18 -12.40
CA ILE A 819 -15.96 -30.38 -11.36
C ILE A 819 -15.39 -31.33 -10.31
N ALA A 820 -15.21 -30.84 -9.08
CA ALA A 820 -14.87 -31.69 -7.95
C ALA A 820 -16.13 -32.38 -7.41
N GLU A 821 -17.13 -31.59 -7.02
CA GLU A 821 -18.37 -32.04 -6.39
C GLU A 821 -19.54 -31.14 -6.79
N ILE A 822 -20.75 -31.71 -6.84
CA ILE A 822 -22.00 -30.97 -7.03
C ILE A 822 -22.92 -31.27 -5.85
N PHE A 823 -23.40 -30.21 -5.22
CA PHE A 823 -24.37 -30.28 -4.12
C PHE A 823 -25.71 -29.75 -4.61
N LYS A 824 -26.76 -30.53 -4.42
CA LYS A 824 -28.14 -30.06 -4.52
C LYS A 824 -28.45 -29.29 -3.24
N ILE A 825 -28.85 -28.04 -3.37
CA ILE A 825 -29.08 -27.15 -2.23
C ILE A 825 -30.55 -26.75 -2.16
N LYS A 826 -31.06 -26.65 -0.93
CA LYS A 826 -32.42 -26.19 -0.65
C LYS A 826 -32.41 -25.26 0.55
N ARG A 827 -32.53 -23.96 0.28
CA ARG A 827 -32.53 -22.92 1.30
C ARG A 827 -33.86 -22.89 2.05
N LYS A 828 -33.81 -22.76 3.38
CA LYS A 828 -35.03 -22.70 4.21
C LYS A 828 -35.88 -21.48 3.86
N GLY A 829 -37.13 -21.72 3.45
CA GLY A 829 -38.11 -20.66 3.13
C GLY A 829 -38.02 -20.10 1.71
N GLU A 830 -37.00 -20.45 0.93
CA GLU A 830 -36.83 -19.95 -0.44
C GLU A 830 -37.93 -20.45 -1.38
N ASP A 831 -38.28 -21.74 -1.31
CA ASP A 831 -39.41 -22.32 -2.07
C ASP A 831 -40.73 -21.58 -1.86
N ARG A 832 -40.99 -21.14 -0.61
CA ARG A 832 -42.22 -20.41 -0.26
C ARG A 832 -42.23 -19.03 -0.94
N ARG A 833 -41.08 -18.35 -0.93
CA ARG A 833 -40.90 -17.04 -1.57
C ARG A 833 -40.92 -17.13 -3.09
N TYR A 834 -40.38 -18.21 -3.66
CA TYR A 834 -40.34 -18.45 -5.11
C TYR A 834 -41.66 -18.95 -5.69
N LYS A 835 -42.55 -19.54 -4.86
CA LYS A 835 -43.84 -20.11 -5.27
C LYS A 835 -44.69 -19.22 -6.21
N PRO A 836 -44.81 -17.88 -6.00
CA PRO A 836 -45.54 -17.02 -6.93
C PRO A 836 -44.93 -17.01 -8.34
N PHE A 837 -43.61 -17.09 -8.44
CA PHE A 837 -42.84 -17.00 -9.68
C PHE A 837 -42.76 -18.32 -10.44
N LYS A 838 -43.13 -19.47 -9.83
CA LYS A 838 -43.29 -20.74 -10.56
C LYS A 838 -44.34 -20.68 -11.67
N LYS A 839 -45.30 -19.77 -11.57
CA LYS A 839 -46.31 -19.52 -12.62
C LYS A 839 -45.80 -18.65 -13.76
N LEU A 840 -44.71 -17.91 -13.52
CA LEU A 840 -44.11 -17.03 -14.52
C LEU A 840 -43.43 -17.89 -15.60
N HIS A 841 -43.57 -17.49 -16.87
CA HIS A 841 -42.90 -18.14 -18.00
C HIS A 841 -41.41 -17.78 -18.04
N ASN A 842 -40.67 -18.37 -19.00
CA ASN A 842 -39.26 -18.10 -19.24
C ASN A 842 -38.41 -18.26 -17.96
N ARG A 843 -38.44 -19.45 -17.38
CA ARG A 843 -37.60 -19.81 -16.22
C ARG A 843 -36.35 -20.51 -16.71
N LYS A 844 -35.19 -19.98 -16.37
CA LYS A 844 -33.89 -20.50 -16.82
C LYS A 844 -33.01 -20.90 -15.65
N LEU A 845 -32.19 -21.91 -15.87
CA LEU A 845 -31.17 -22.34 -14.94
C LEU A 845 -29.83 -21.65 -15.30
N LEU A 846 -29.42 -20.66 -14.49
CA LEU A 846 -28.32 -19.74 -14.82
C LEU A 846 -27.22 -19.72 -13.76
N TRP A 847 -26.00 -19.41 -14.19
CA TRP A 847 -24.79 -19.40 -13.37
C TRP A 847 -24.63 -18.10 -12.60
N HIS A 848 -24.26 -18.21 -11.33
CA HIS A 848 -23.79 -17.10 -10.51
C HIS A 848 -22.49 -17.49 -9.82
N GLY A 849 -21.45 -16.66 -9.96
CA GLY A 849 -20.16 -16.87 -9.31
C GLY A 849 -19.89 -15.74 -8.32
N SER A 850 -19.18 -16.07 -7.25
CA SER A 850 -18.78 -15.13 -6.21
C SER A 850 -17.52 -15.66 -5.51
N ARG A 851 -16.80 -14.80 -4.79
CA ARG A 851 -15.67 -15.22 -3.94
C ARG A 851 -16.15 -16.25 -2.91
N LEU A 852 -15.27 -17.20 -2.60
CA LEU A 852 -15.53 -18.29 -1.65
C LEU A 852 -16.01 -17.78 -0.28
N THR A 853 -15.42 -16.69 0.22
CA THR A 853 -15.77 -16.05 1.50
C THR A 853 -17.22 -15.58 1.58
N ASN A 854 -17.86 -15.30 0.45
CA ASN A 854 -19.22 -14.77 0.42
C ASN A 854 -20.29 -15.87 0.55
N TYR A 855 -19.92 -17.14 0.35
CA TYR A 855 -20.89 -18.23 0.31
C TYR A 855 -21.54 -18.51 1.65
N VAL A 856 -20.92 -18.18 2.78
CA VAL A 856 -21.57 -18.33 4.10
C VAL A 856 -22.82 -17.45 4.19
N GLY A 857 -22.72 -16.18 3.80
CA GLY A 857 -23.87 -15.28 3.81
C GLY A 857 -24.85 -15.55 2.66
N ILE A 858 -24.36 -15.95 1.48
CA ILE A 858 -25.23 -16.36 0.36
C ILE A 858 -26.02 -17.64 0.69
N LEU A 859 -25.43 -18.62 1.38
CA LEU A 859 -26.11 -19.86 1.79
C LEU A 859 -27.03 -19.65 2.98
N SER A 860 -26.84 -18.63 3.80
CA SER A 860 -27.75 -18.34 4.91
C SER A 860 -28.88 -17.37 4.55
N HIS A 861 -28.57 -16.25 3.93
CA HIS A 861 -29.53 -15.16 3.66
C HIS A 861 -30.00 -15.12 2.20
N GLY A 862 -29.29 -15.76 1.28
CA GLY A 862 -29.62 -15.82 -0.14
C GLY A 862 -28.88 -14.76 -0.94
N LEU A 863 -29.06 -14.78 -2.25
CA LEU A 863 -28.58 -13.71 -3.11
C LEU A 863 -29.36 -12.42 -2.81
N LYS A 864 -28.62 -11.33 -2.54
CA LYS A 864 -29.16 -10.02 -2.18
C LYS A 864 -28.92 -9.04 -3.33
N ILE A 865 -29.81 -8.06 -3.41
CA ILE A 865 -29.57 -6.87 -4.21
C ILE A 865 -28.69 -5.93 -3.38
N ALA A 866 -27.73 -5.26 -4.04
CA ALA A 866 -26.87 -4.29 -3.39
C ALA A 866 -27.69 -3.25 -2.62
N PRO A 867 -27.24 -2.85 -1.40
CA PRO A 867 -28.00 -1.96 -0.55
C PRO A 867 -28.19 -0.57 -1.19
N PRO A 868 -29.23 0.20 -0.80
CA PRO A 868 -29.48 1.55 -1.33
C PRO A 868 -28.26 2.48 -1.23
N GLU A 869 -27.45 2.31 -0.18
CA GLU A 869 -26.25 3.10 0.13
C GLU A 869 -25.06 2.85 -0.80
N ALA A 870 -25.00 1.69 -1.47
CA ALA A 870 -23.88 1.33 -2.34
C ALA A 870 -23.90 2.14 -3.65
N PRO A 871 -22.73 2.45 -4.25
CA PRO A 871 -22.69 3.17 -5.51
C PRO A 871 -23.35 2.34 -6.62
N VAL A 872 -23.89 3.07 -7.58
CA VAL A 872 -24.55 2.51 -8.77
C VAL A 872 -23.58 2.28 -9.92
N THR A 873 -22.51 3.07 -9.93
CA THR A 873 -21.35 2.93 -10.81
C THR A 873 -20.70 1.56 -10.57
N GLY A 874 -20.47 0.81 -11.65
CA GLY A 874 -19.99 -0.57 -11.61
C GLY A 874 -21.01 -1.62 -12.03
N TYR A 875 -22.31 -1.31 -11.94
CA TYR A 875 -23.38 -2.19 -12.40
C TYR A 875 -23.85 -1.80 -13.81
N MET A 876 -23.59 -2.63 -14.81
CA MET A 876 -23.93 -2.35 -16.21
C MET A 876 -25.42 -2.08 -16.45
N PHE A 877 -26.31 -2.71 -15.66
CA PHE A 877 -27.76 -2.62 -15.78
C PHE A 877 -28.47 -2.24 -14.47
N GLY A 878 -27.75 -1.59 -13.56
CA GLY A 878 -28.25 -1.18 -12.25
C GLY A 878 -28.24 -2.26 -11.18
N LYS A 879 -28.74 -1.93 -9.99
CA LYS A 879 -28.67 -2.81 -8.81
C LYS A 879 -29.66 -3.96 -8.95
N GLY A 880 -29.13 -5.16 -9.12
CA GLY A 880 -29.92 -6.39 -9.25
C GLY A 880 -29.05 -7.61 -9.02
N ILE A 881 -29.64 -8.80 -9.12
CA ILE A 881 -28.90 -10.06 -9.04
C ILE A 881 -28.51 -10.46 -10.47
N TYR A 882 -27.20 -10.53 -10.73
CA TYR A 882 -26.64 -10.82 -12.03
C TYR A 882 -26.37 -12.32 -12.21
N PHE A 883 -26.78 -12.84 -13.35
CA PHE A 883 -26.57 -14.22 -13.79
C PHE A 883 -26.01 -14.25 -15.21
N ALA A 884 -25.33 -15.33 -15.56
CA ALA A 884 -24.89 -15.61 -16.92
C ALA A 884 -25.32 -17.01 -17.36
N ASP A 885 -25.46 -17.19 -18.67
CA ASP A 885 -25.67 -18.49 -19.31
C ASP A 885 -24.34 -19.19 -19.65
N MET A 886 -23.21 -18.48 -19.56
CA MET A 886 -21.86 -19.02 -19.75
C MET A 886 -21.14 -19.26 -18.42
N VAL A 887 -20.76 -20.50 -18.12
CA VAL A 887 -20.11 -20.86 -16.84
C VAL A 887 -18.84 -20.05 -16.59
N SER A 888 -17.96 -19.94 -17.59
CA SER A 888 -16.66 -19.26 -17.42
C SER A 888 -16.79 -17.77 -17.12
N LYS A 889 -17.88 -17.12 -17.57
CA LYS A 889 -18.14 -15.72 -17.26
C LYS A 889 -18.44 -15.53 -15.78
N SER A 890 -19.30 -16.38 -15.23
CA SER A 890 -19.57 -16.40 -13.79
C SER A 890 -18.36 -16.88 -12.98
N ALA A 891 -17.57 -17.82 -13.51
CA ALA A 891 -16.38 -18.36 -12.85
C ALA A 891 -15.30 -17.30 -12.56
N ASN A 892 -15.19 -16.26 -13.39
CA ASN A 892 -14.25 -15.15 -13.15
C ASN A 892 -14.56 -14.38 -11.83
N TYR A 893 -15.80 -14.41 -11.35
CA TYR A 893 -16.19 -13.78 -10.08
C TYR A 893 -15.80 -14.61 -8.85
N CYS A 894 -15.34 -15.85 -9.04
CA CYS A 894 -14.79 -16.66 -7.95
C CYS A 894 -13.45 -16.13 -7.44
N CYS A 895 -12.73 -15.32 -8.24
CA CYS A 895 -11.42 -14.76 -7.95
C CYS A 895 -10.41 -15.80 -7.46
N THR A 896 -10.38 -16.99 -8.09
CA THR A 896 -9.40 -18.03 -7.77
C THR A 896 -8.01 -17.65 -8.28
N SER A 897 -6.99 -18.34 -7.81
CA SER A 897 -5.60 -18.15 -8.22
C SER A 897 -4.90 -19.50 -8.38
N PRO A 898 -3.68 -19.56 -8.95
CA PRO A 898 -2.95 -20.81 -9.02
C PRO A 898 -2.58 -21.41 -7.65
N SER A 899 -2.44 -20.57 -6.62
CA SER A 899 -2.17 -21.00 -5.25
C SER A 899 -3.44 -21.39 -4.48
N ASN A 900 -4.59 -20.86 -4.89
CA ASN A 900 -5.92 -21.22 -4.38
C ASN A 900 -6.89 -21.45 -5.54
N SER A 901 -6.80 -22.64 -6.14
CA SER A 901 -7.50 -22.98 -7.38
C SER A 901 -8.94 -23.45 -7.17
N THR A 902 -9.37 -23.67 -5.93
CA THR A 902 -10.73 -24.15 -5.66
C THR A 902 -11.71 -22.97 -5.56
N GLY A 903 -12.80 -23.04 -6.32
CA GLY A 903 -13.86 -22.04 -6.33
C GLY A 903 -15.25 -22.66 -6.17
N LEU A 904 -16.20 -21.84 -5.72
CA LEU A 904 -17.60 -22.22 -5.59
C LEU A 904 -18.44 -21.46 -6.62
N MET A 905 -19.42 -22.14 -7.22
CA MET A 905 -20.36 -21.57 -8.18
C MET A 905 -21.79 -21.99 -7.89
N LEU A 906 -22.74 -21.07 -8.00
CA LEU A 906 -24.17 -21.37 -7.91
C LEU A 906 -24.79 -21.57 -9.29
N LEU A 907 -25.79 -22.43 -9.30
CA LEU A 907 -26.71 -22.57 -10.40
C LEU A 907 -28.15 -22.42 -9.87
N CYS A 908 -28.82 -21.37 -10.34
CA CYS A 908 -30.10 -20.92 -9.80
C CYS A 908 -31.19 -20.98 -10.85
N GLU A 909 -32.38 -21.42 -10.46
CA GLU A 909 -33.60 -21.27 -11.25
C GLU A 909 -34.07 -19.83 -11.11
N VAL A 910 -34.02 -19.08 -12.21
CA VAL A 910 -34.34 -17.66 -12.27
C VAL A 910 -35.59 -17.48 -13.12
N ALA A 911 -36.64 -16.92 -12.53
CA ALA A 911 -37.87 -16.60 -13.23
C ALA A 911 -37.73 -15.25 -13.94
N LEU A 912 -37.38 -15.28 -15.23
CA LEU A 912 -37.10 -14.07 -16.01
C LEU A 912 -38.38 -13.41 -16.53
N GLY A 913 -39.40 -14.21 -16.85
CA GLY A 913 -40.64 -13.68 -17.46
C GLY A 913 -40.36 -12.88 -18.73
N ASP A 914 -41.10 -11.79 -18.89
CA ASP A 914 -40.88 -10.84 -19.98
C ASP A 914 -39.66 -9.95 -19.71
N MET A 915 -38.63 -10.14 -20.55
CA MET A 915 -37.35 -9.44 -20.44
C MET A 915 -37.36 -8.13 -21.22
N ILE A 916 -36.61 -7.14 -20.74
CA ILE A 916 -36.14 -6.01 -21.53
C ILE A 916 -34.72 -6.26 -22.02
N GLU A 917 -34.45 -6.03 -23.29
CA GLU A 917 -33.14 -6.32 -23.89
C GLU A 917 -32.34 -5.02 -24.13
N TYR A 918 -31.09 -5.00 -23.69
CA TYR A 918 -30.15 -3.90 -23.95
C TYR A 918 -28.87 -4.44 -24.62
N LYS A 919 -28.36 -3.71 -25.62
CA LYS A 919 -27.13 -4.04 -26.36
C LYS A 919 -25.91 -3.24 -25.87
N GLN A 920 -26.13 -2.28 -24.99
CA GLN A 920 -25.12 -1.42 -24.40
C GLN A 920 -25.44 -1.27 -22.91
N ALA A 921 -24.46 -0.88 -22.10
CA ALA A 921 -24.69 -0.59 -20.69
C ALA A 921 -25.81 0.46 -20.56
N HIS A 922 -26.83 0.12 -19.79
CA HIS A 922 -28.00 0.98 -19.59
C HIS A 922 -28.47 0.83 -18.15
N TYR A 923 -28.31 1.89 -17.37
CA TYR A 923 -28.62 1.87 -15.96
C TYR A 923 -30.15 1.83 -15.73
N VAL A 924 -30.66 0.69 -15.26
CA VAL A 924 -32.09 0.49 -14.97
C VAL A 924 -32.37 0.82 -13.52
N THR A 925 -33.14 1.89 -13.27
CA THR A 925 -33.65 2.24 -11.93
C THR A 925 -34.97 1.55 -11.61
N LYS A 926 -35.83 1.42 -12.63
CA LYS A 926 -37.16 0.83 -12.53
C LYS A 926 -37.50 0.15 -13.85
N LEU A 927 -38.01 -1.07 -13.77
CA LEU A 927 -38.52 -1.78 -14.94
C LEU A 927 -39.88 -1.21 -15.38
N PRO A 928 -40.19 -1.21 -16.69
CA PRO A 928 -41.54 -1.02 -17.19
C PRO A 928 -42.54 -2.00 -16.55
N ALA A 929 -43.81 -1.62 -16.44
CA ALA A 929 -44.82 -2.41 -15.72
C ALA A 929 -45.09 -3.81 -16.32
N ASP A 930 -44.77 -3.99 -17.60
CA ASP A 930 -44.90 -5.24 -18.36
C ASP A 930 -43.61 -6.08 -18.36
N LYS A 931 -42.55 -5.65 -17.68
CA LYS A 931 -41.24 -6.31 -17.68
C LYS A 931 -40.84 -6.77 -16.29
N HIS A 932 -40.23 -7.95 -16.23
CA HIS A 932 -39.88 -8.63 -14.98
C HIS A 932 -38.37 -8.76 -14.78
N SER A 933 -37.57 -8.68 -15.85
CA SER A 933 -36.12 -8.78 -15.77
C SER A 933 -35.43 -8.06 -16.94
N THR A 934 -34.13 -7.86 -16.84
CA THR A 934 -33.28 -7.30 -17.90
C THR A 934 -32.37 -8.37 -18.48
N LYS A 935 -32.14 -8.31 -19.80
CA LYS A 935 -31.15 -9.11 -20.51
C LYS A 935 -30.15 -8.18 -21.22
N GLY A 936 -28.89 -8.25 -20.80
CA GLY A 936 -27.77 -7.71 -21.56
C GLY A 936 -27.46 -8.66 -22.71
N VAL A 937 -27.62 -8.21 -23.95
CA VAL A 937 -27.45 -9.08 -25.13
C VAL A 937 -25.99 -9.11 -25.55
N GLY A 938 -25.33 -10.25 -25.39
CA GLY A 938 -23.95 -10.47 -25.78
C GLY A 938 -23.79 -10.95 -27.22
N ARG A 939 -22.57 -10.88 -27.76
CA ARG A 939 -22.24 -11.42 -29.09
C ARG A 939 -22.39 -12.94 -29.16
N THR A 940 -22.01 -13.63 -28.09
CA THR A 940 -22.02 -15.09 -27.98
C THR A 940 -23.08 -15.53 -26.97
N GLN A 941 -23.84 -16.58 -27.32
CA GLN A 941 -24.79 -17.25 -26.43
C GLN A 941 -24.71 -18.77 -26.61
N PRO A 942 -25.15 -19.58 -25.63
CA PRO A 942 -25.35 -21.01 -25.86
C PRO A 942 -26.35 -21.27 -27.00
N ASP A 943 -26.08 -22.24 -27.87
CA ASP A 943 -26.96 -22.60 -28.98
C ASP A 943 -28.39 -22.92 -28.47
N PRO A 944 -29.40 -22.09 -28.79
CA PRO A 944 -30.76 -22.28 -28.30
C PRO A 944 -31.40 -23.61 -28.77
N LYS A 945 -30.92 -24.19 -29.88
CA LYS A 945 -31.43 -25.48 -30.40
C LYS A 945 -30.98 -26.67 -29.57
N GLN A 946 -29.93 -26.51 -28.77
CA GLN A 946 -29.37 -27.54 -27.89
C GLN A 946 -29.81 -27.33 -26.43
N ALA A 947 -30.71 -26.40 -26.16
CA ALA A 947 -31.26 -26.18 -24.82
C ALA A 947 -32.03 -27.42 -24.36
N TYR A 948 -31.82 -27.82 -23.11
CA TYR A 948 -32.56 -28.89 -22.47
C TYR A 948 -33.66 -28.31 -21.60
N VAL A 949 -34.91 -28.69 -21.84
CA VAL A 949 -36.06 -28.25 -21.02
C VAL A 949 -36.44 -29.38 -20.07
N ARG A 950 -36.38 -29.11 -18.77
CA ARG A 950 -36.79 -30.04 -17.73
C ARG A 950 -38.30 -30.30 -17.77
N PRO A 951 -38.79 -31.42 -17.21
CA PRO A 951 -40.23 -31.72 -17.14
C PRO A 951 -41.07 -30.67 -16.42
N ASP A 952 -40.46 -29.90 -15.51
CA ASP A 952 -41.09 -28.79 -14.79
C ASP A 952 -41.12 -27.48 -15.60
N GLY A 953 -40.60 -27.46 -16.83
CA GLY A 953 -40.60 -26.31 -17.74
C GLY A 953 -39.44 -25.35 -17.56
N VAL A 954 -38.41 -25.71 -16.80
CA VAL A 954 -37.18 -24.90 -16.66
C VAL A 954 -36.21 -25.19 -17.81
N GLU A 955 -35.73 -24.15 -18.48
CA GLU A 955 -34.75 -24.25 -19.57
C GLU A 955 -33.31 -24.24 -19.01
N ILE A 956 -32.51 -25.21 -19.43
CA ILE A 956 -31.06 -25.29 -19.18
C ILE A 956 -30.34 -24.99 -20.51
N PRO A 957 -29.75 -23.80 -20.69
CA PRO A 957 -29.10 -23.41 -21.94
C PRO A 957 -27.69 -24.03 -22.04
N LEU A 958 -27.61 -25.36 -22.17
CA LEU A 958 -26.38 -26.15 -22.18
C LEU A 958 -25.71 -26.33 -23.56
N GLY A 959 -26.19 -25.61 -24.57
CA GLY A 959 -25.63 -25.61 -25.91
C GLY A 959 -24.21 -25.05 -25.95
N LYS A 960 -23.45 -25.39 -27.00
CA LYS A 960 -22.14 -24.75 -27.23
C LYS A 960 -22.31 -23.28 -27.59
N GLY A 961 -21.33 -22.45 -27.24
CA GLY A 961 -21.32 -21.04 -27.60
C GLY A 961 -21.39 -20.81 -29.10
N VAL A 962 -22.36 -20.04 -29.56
CA VAL A 962 -22.53 -19.59 -30.95
C VAL A 962 -22.69 -18.08 -31.01
N THR A 963 -22.19 -17.48 -32.09
CA THR A 963 -22.39 -16.06 -32.35
C THR A 963 -23.84 -15.81 -32.77
N GLN A 964 -24.55 -14.91 -32.08
CA GLN A 964 -25.97 -14.63 -32.33
C GLN A 964 -26.21 -14.08 -33.75
N ASP A 965 -25.61 -12.93 -34.04
CA ASP A 965 -25.67 -12.27 -35.35
C ASP A 965 -24.33 -11.54 -35.56
N PRO A 966 -23.54 -11.90 -36.59
CA PRO A 966 -22.28 -11.23 -36.90
C PRO A 966 -22.40 -9.72 -37.15
N LYS A 967 -23.60 -9.23 -37.50
CA LYS A 967 -23.88 -7.80 -37.74
C LYS A 967 -24.37 -7.06 -36.50
N MET A 968 -24.66 -7.77 -35.40
CA MET A 968 -25.17 -7.16 -34.17
C MET A 968 -24.08 -6.33 -33.48
N MET A 969 -24.31 -5.02 -33.43
CA MET A 969 -23.46 -4.11 -32.66
C MET A 969 -23.89 -4.11 -31.19
N THR A 970 -23.17 -4.89 -30.38
CA THR A 970 -23.28 -4.91 -28.92
C THR A 970 -21.90 -4.69 -28.28
N SER A 971 -21.90 -4.03 -27.11
CA SER A 971 -20.70 -3.83 -26.29
C SER A 971 -20.42 -5.02 -25.36
N LEU A 972 -21.32 -5.99 -25.27
CA LEU A 972 -21.18 -7.17 -24.41
C LEU A 972 -20.68 -8.38 -25.21
N LEU A 973 -19.71 -9.12 -24.68
CA LEU A 973 -19.22 -10.35 -25.31
C LEU A 973 -20.19 -11.53 -25.09
N TYR A 974 -20.80 -11.63 -23.92
CA TYR A 974 -21.70 -12.70 -23.50
C TYR A 974 -22.93 -12.13 -22.82
N ASN A 975 -24.02 -12.89 -22.81
CA ASN A 975 -25.28 -12.46 -22.19
C ASN A 975 -25.13 -12.20 -20.68
N GLU A 976 -26.04 -11.38 -20.16
CA GLU A 976 -26.30 -11.19 -18.73
C GLU A 976 -27.80 -11.19 -18.49
N TYR A 977 -28.23 -11.79 -17.39
CA TYR A 977 -29.61 -11.79 -16.95
C TYR A 977 -29.67 -11.18 -15.57
N ILE A 978 -30.50 -10.15 -15.41
CA ILE A 978 -30.59 -9.35 -14.19
C ILE A 978 -32.03 -9.36 -13.72
N VAL A 979 -32.23 -9.76 -12.47
CA VAL A 979 -33.51 -9.66 -11.76
C VAL A 979 -33.42 -8.63 -10.64
N TYR A 980 -34.52 -7.91 -10.43
CA TYR A 980 -34.60 -6.80 -9.46
C TYR A 980 -35.50 -7.14 -8.26
N ASP A 981 -35.92 -8.40 -8.15
CA ASP A 981 -36.58 -8.97 -6.98
C ASP A 981 -35.85 -10.25 -6.56
N VAL A 982 -35.42 -10.30 -5.29
CA VAL A 982 -34.78 -11.49 -4.68
C VAL A 982 -35.68 -12.73 -4.71
N ALA A 983 -36.99 -12.55 -4.80
CA ALA A 983 -37.97 -13.63 -4.85
C ALA A 983 -38.05 -14.34 -6.21
N GLN A 984 -37.49 -13.75 -7.28
CA GLN A 984 -37.41 -14.36 -8.61
C GLN A 984 -36.30 -15.41 -8.73
N VAL A 985 -35.54 -15.66 -7.65
CA VAL A 985 -34.40 -16.57 -7.64
C VAL A 985 -34.64 -17.72 -6.68
N ASN A 986 -34.32 -18.93 -7.14
CA ASN A 986 -34.31 -20.15 -6.35
C ASN A 986 -32.97 -20.89 -6.59
N CYS A 987 -32.12 -20.96 -5.57
CA CYS A 987 -30.82 -21.61 -5.66
C CYS A 987 -31.00 -23.13 -5.61
N GLN A 988 -30.59 -23.85 -6.67
CA GLN A 988 -30.80 -25.30 -6.77
C GLN A 988 -29.52 -26.12 -6.62
N TYR A 989 -28.39 -25.63 -7.14
CA TYR A 989 -27.13 -26.37 -7.10
C TYR A 989 -25.96 -25.46 -6.70
N LEU A 990 -25.02 -26.06 -5.98
CA LEU A 990 -23.73 -25.49 -5.62
C LEU A 990 -22.63 -26.41 -6.18
N PHE A 991 -21.76 -25.84 -6.99
CA PHE A 991 -20.63 -26.52 -7.60
C PHE A 991 -19.35 -26.17 -6.86
N LYS A 992 -18.57 -27.19 -6.55
CA LYS A 992 -17.18 -27.06 -6.13
C LYS A 992 -16.32 -27.38 -7.34
N MET A 993 -15.60 -26.37 -7.83
CA MET A 993 -14.79 -26.46 -9.04
C MET A 993 -13.31 -26.24 -8.73
N ASN A 994 -12.44 -26.94 -9.47
CA ASN A 994 -11.01 -26.71 -9.48
C ASN A 994 -10.62 -25.99 -10.79
N PHE A 995 -9.93 -24.87 -10.65
CA PHE A 995 -9.44 -24.07 -11.77
C PHE A 995 -8.03 -24.52 -12.16
N LYS A 996 -7.91 -25.18 -13.31
CA LYS A 996 -6.63 -25.64 -13.86
C LYS A 996 -6.03 -24.54 -14.73
N TYR A 997 -5.17 -23.71 -14.15
CA TYR A 997 -4.47 -22.65 -14.87
C TYR A 997 -3.43 -23.23 -15.84
N LYS A 998 -3.39 -22.71 -17.08
CA LYS A 998 -2.41 -23.08 -18.10
C LYS A 998 -1.25 -22.09 -18.09
N TYR A 999 -0.02 -22.60 -18.08
CA TYR A 999 1.24 -21.83 -18.07
C TYR A 999 1.88 -21.74 -19.44
#